data_AF-A0A4S3TQ08-F1
#
_entry.id   AF-A0A4S3TQ08-F1
#
_cell.length_a   1.000
_cell.length_b   1.000
_cell.length_c   1.000
_cell.angle_alpha   90.00
_cell.angle_beta   90.00
_cell.angle_gamma   90.00
#
_symmetry.space_group_name_H-M   'P 1'
#
loop_
_entity.id
_entity.type
_entity.pdbx_description
1 polymer ?
#
loop_
_entity_poly.entity_id
_entity_poly.type
_entity_poly.pdbx_seq_one_letter_code
_entity_poly.pdbx_strand_id
1 'polypeptide(L)'
;MDDPTQQPSAQNLRALEYPLLYETSTDDLISDFYTPSLSAASIYKRAVGYFTSSWFEEAAAGIAQLAAAGGTAKWVISPKLAADDWNAIERGDAAKRDPSLYAHMETLVEDLEHNLQQNPQNTIAWLIADGLLKIRIAITGETLGGDFHDKWGLFIDDDENKVAFHGSQNDSRKSLSNYESNSVFTSWRSSVDERRVEEHEARFDDIWANEKPGVHSFSLPDSVALGIAELRSDDRPYEDPGEQSKLTSPYRWRHQEEAVNAFLEAEAGILDMATGTGKTRTSLKIIDRLLRDEKIETLVVATRGNDLLNQWQETVLEHFSANEMFLYRNYNGYDELGSYLMAENDRLDVLLTSYANLEDAVDGGMSDKLTEGLLICDEVHNIGADSKQDALGGKLDVFPYRLGLSATPFDPYDEARNEFIRDEVGPVVYEFGLKAAIQRGILTEFDYTPLRYELSADDKKEQKEVFGKFAGLKQQNPGIPQSQLYIMLAKVRKESEEKLPVFRKHLQANPHILENAIIFVASKDYGHKVQKIIFDYVDDFHTYYGEDDESKLDEFSSGGLSTLLTSKAISEGIDIKSVENIILFSAPRSKGTTTQRIGRALRKDPSNPTKKANILDFVVGSDIDQNLEEDGSNAEENEEMTPPDKVRHDWLTTLSQVTQQE
;
A
#
# COMPACT_ATOMS: atom_id res chain seq x y z
N MET A 1 -31.64 -5.50 41.18
CA MET A 1 -31.80 -5.06 39.78
C MET A 1 -30.57 -4.22 39.54
N ASP A 2 -29.50 -4.90 39.18
CA ASP A 2 -28.22 -4.26 38.90
C ASP A 2 -28.20 -3.94 37.41
N ASP A 3 -27.79 -2.71 37.12
CA ASP A 3 -27.75 -2.11 35.79
C ASP A 3 -26.59 -2.74 34.97
N PRO A 4 -26.83 -3.39 33.81
CA PRO A 4 -25.80 -4.09 33.06
C PRO A 4 -24.88 -3.17 32.23
N THR A 5 -24.99 -1.85 32.34
CA THR A 5 -24.23 -0.88 31.52
C THR A 5 -23.05 -0.19 32.21
N GLN A 6 -22.62 -0.63 33.40
CA GLN A 6 -21.34 -0.17 33.94
C GLN A 6 -20.20 -1.01 33.34
N GLN A 7 -19.58 -0.50 32.27
CA GLN A 7 -18.19 -0.85 31.95
C GLN A 7 -17.36 -0.68 33.24
N PRO A 8 -16.47 -1.63 33.59
CA PRO A 8 -15.58 -1.45 34.74
C PRO A 8 -14.82 -0.14 34.55
N SER A 9 -14.82 0.72 35.57
CA SER A 9 -14.06 1.97 35.55
C SER A 9 -12.63 1.67 35.12
N ALA A 10 -12.19 2.20 33.97
CA ALA A 10 -10.81 2.08 33.52
C ALA A 10 -9.91 2.53 34.69
N GLN A 11 -9.13 1.62 35.24
CA GLN A 11 -8.14 1.97 36.25
C GLN A 11 -7.10 2.83 35.55
N ASN A 12 -6.82 4.02 36.06
CA ASN A 12 -5.69 4.83 35.60
C ASN A 12 -4.43 4.47 36.42
N LEU A 13 -3.24 4.76 35.88
CA LEU A 13 -1.98 4.36 36.53
C LEU A 13 -1.84 4.99 37.93
N ARG A 14 -2.43 6.16 38.12
CA ARG A 14 -2.39 6.88 39.40
C ARG A 14 -3.19 6.21 40.51
N ALA A 15 -4.12 5.32 40.18
CA ALA A 15 -4.89 4.54 41.16
C ALA A 15 -4.07 3.37 41.76
N LEU A 16 -2.94 3.02 41.16
CA LEU A 16 -2.06 1.94 41.60
C LEU A 16 -1.01 2.44 42.60
N GLU A 17 -0.67 1.62 43.59
CA GLU A 17 0.41 1.92 44.52
C GLU A 17 1.74 1.41 43.96
N TYR A 18 2.65 2.34 43.68
CA TYR A 18 4.01 2.01 43.26
C TYR A 18 5.00 2.22 44.42
N PRO A 19 5.68 1.17 44.92
CA PRO A 19 6.87 1.33 45.75
C PRO A 19 8.02 1.95 44.92
N LEU A 20 9.10 2.31 45.61
CA LEU A 20 10.30 2.86 44.94
C LEU A 20 11.12 1.78 44.24
N LEU A 21 11.00 0.54 44.71
CA LEU A 21 11.77 -0.61 44.29
C LEU A 21 10.86 -1.84 44.36
N TYR A 22 10.87 -2.64 43.30
CA TYR A 22 10.39 -4.01 43.33
C TYR A 22 11.58 -4.96 43.25
N GLU A 23 11.56 -6.03 44.03
CA GLU A 23 12.62 -7.04 44.06
C GLU A 23 12.02 -8.43 44.01
N THR A 24 12.55 -9.30 43.16
CA THR A 24 12.12 -10.71 43.04
C THR A 24 12.21 -11.51 44.36
N SER A 25 12.96 -11.04 45.35
CA SER A 25 13.01 -11.64 46.69
C SER A 25 11.77 -11.37 47.54
N THR A 26 10.99 -10.34 47.20
CA THR A 26 9.87 -9.83 48.01
C THR A 26 8.57 -9.71 47.23
N ASP A 27 8.65 -9.51 45.92
CA ASP A 27 7.54 -9.16 45.06
C ASP A 27 7.47 -10.12 43.86
N ASP A 28 6.25 -10.38 43.39
CA ASP A 28 6.03 -11.02 42.11
C ASP A 28 5.90 -9.93 41.04
N LEU A 29 6.97 -9.69 40.28
CA LEU A 29 7.01 -8.61 39.29
C LEU A 29 5.86 -8.71 38.26
N ILE A 30 5.37 -9.92 37.96
CA ILE A 30 4.30 -10.10 36.98
C ILE A 30 2.96 -9.70 37.56
N SER A 31 2.57 -10.26 38.70
CA SER A 31 1.26 -9.97 39.31
C SER A 31 1.20 -8.62 40.01
N ASP A 32 2.31 -8.16 40.57
CA ASP A 32 2.34 -6.99 41.44
C ASP A 32 2.70 -5.71 40.67
N PHE A 33 3.43 -5.82 39.55
CA PHE A 33 3.91 -4.66 38.79
C PHE A 33 3.42 -4.64 37.34
N TYR A 34 3.78 -5.62 36.50
CA TYR A 34 3.49 -5.57 35.06
C TYR A 34 2.00 -5.68 34.75
N THR A 35 1.32 -6.70 35.27
CA THR A 35 -0.11 -6.94 34.98
C THR A 35 -1.00 -5.76 35.34
N PRO A 36 -0.95 -5.19 36.57
CA PRO A 36 -1.79 -4.05 36.92
C PRO A 36 -1.41 -2.80 36.10
N SER A 37 -0.12 -2.54 35.89
CA SER A 37 0.32 -1.36 35.12
C SER A 37 -0.09 -1.44 33.65
N LEU A 38 0.01 -2.62 33.02
CA LEU A 38 -0.38 -2.83 31.62
C LEU A 38 -1.89 -2.75 31.43
N SER A 39 -2.66 -3.19 32.43
CA SER A 39 -4.13 -3.09 32.40
C SER A 39 -4.63 -1.65 32.53
N ALA A 40 -3.83 -0.76 33.11
CA ALA A 40 -4.15 0.65 33.33
C ALA A 40 -3.50 1.60 32.30
N ALA A 41 -2.66 1.07 31.41
CA ALA A 41 -1.94 1.85 30.41
C ALA A 41 -2.64 1.79 29.05
N SER A 42 -2.43 2.81 28.22
CA SER A 42 -2.74 2.80 26.79
C SER A 42 -1.49 2.72 25.92
N ILE A 43 -0.30 3.01 26.46
CA ILE A 43 0.99 2.82 25.78
C ILE A 43 1.98 2.12 26.70
N TYR A 44 2.64 1.10 26.18
CA TYR A 44 3.79 0.45 26.82
C TYR A 44 5.06 0.60 25.96
N LYS A 45 6.07 1.28 26.48
CA LYS A 45 7.41 1.38 25.87
C LYS A 45 8.36 0.46 26.64
N ARG A 46 9.11 -0.41 25.95
CA ARG A 46 10.10 -1.29 26.58
C ARG A 46 11.37 -1.34 25.76
N ALA A 47 12.50 -1.01 26.39
CA ALA A 47 13.82 -1.24 25.83
C ALA A 47 14.53 -2.30 26.67
N VAL A 48 14.99 -3.35 26.02
CA VAL A 48 15.63 -4.49 26.69
C VAL A 48 16.79 -4.99 25.86
N GLY A 49 17.97 -5.04 26.48
CA GLY A 49 19.10 -5.78 25.94
C GLY A 49 18.83 -7.29 25.95
N TYR A 50 19.42 -8.01 25.00
CA TYR A 50 19.28 -9.45 24.75
C TYR A 50 17.86 -10.04 24.81
N PHE A 51 17.39 -10.42 23.63
CA PHE A 51 16.07 -10.99 23.41
C PHE A 51 16.01 -12.49 23.74
N THR A 52 15.05 -12.94 24.55
CA THR A 52 14.82 -14.39 24.82
C THR A 52 13.34 -14.77 24.79
N SER A 53 13.06 -16.04 24.43
CA SER A 53 11.70 -16.58 24.34
C SER A 53 10.91 -16.53 25.65
N SER A 54 11.58 -16.72 26.79
CA SER A 54 10.95 -16.65 28.11
C SER A 54 10.41 -15.27 28.49
N TRP A 55 10.95 -14.19 27.94
CA TRP A 55 10.42 -12.85 28.17
C TRP A 55 9.01 -12.69 27.64
N PHE A 56 8.72 -13.28 26.47
CA PHE A 56 7.40 -13.23 25.87
C PHE A 56 6.36 -13.95 26.71
N GLU A 57 6.75 -15.05 27.35
CA GLU A 57 5.85 -15.79 28.24
C GLU A 57 5.35 -14.92 29.39
N GLU A 58 6.27 -14.17 29.99
CA GLU A 58 6.01 -13.29 31.13
C GLU A 58 5.25 -12.02 30.72
N ALA A 59 5.61 -11.42 29.59
CA ALA A 59 4.99 -10.20 29.11
C ALA A 59 3.59 -10.42 28.51
N ALA A 60 3.31 -11.59 27.91
CA ALA A 60 2.06 -11.84 27.17
C ALA A 60 0.80 -11.72 28.03
N ALA A 61 0.83 -12.20 29.29
CA ALA A 61 -0.35 -12.15 30.15
C ALA A 61 -0.79 -10.71 30.47
N GLY A 62 0.17 -9.82 30.71
CA GLY A 62 -0.10 -8.40 30.93
C GLY A 62 -0.41 -7.64 29.64
N ILE A 63 0.23 -7.99 28.52
CA ILE A 63 0.02 -7.28 27.24
C ILE A 63 -1.30 -7.67 26.58
N ALA A 64 -1.81 -8.89 26.82
CA ALA A 64 -3.18 -9.22 26.43
C ALA A 64 -4.20 -8.26 27.09
N GLN A 65 -3.96 -7.84 28.32
CA GLN A 65 -4.81 -6.84 29.00
C GLN A 65 -4.63 -5.44 28.42
N LEU A 66 -3.39 -5.04 28.10
CA LEU A 66 -3.12 -3.81 27.37
C LEU A 66 -3.90 -3.78 26.05
N ALA A 67 -3.87 -4.86 25.28
CA ALA A 67 -4.59 -5.00 24.02
C ALA A 67 -6.10 -5.01 24.19
N ALA A 68 -6.62 -5.68 25.22
CA ALA A 68 -8.04 -5.67 25.56
C ALA A 68 -8.54 -4.26 25.94
N ALA A 69 -7.65 -3.40 26.47
CA ALA A 69 -7.93 -1.99 26.71
C ALA A 69 -7.70 -1.09 25.48
N GLY A 70 -7.36 -1.66 24.31
CA GLY A 70 -7.05 -0.90 23.09
C GLY A 70 -5.67 -0.24 23.07
N GLY A 71 -4.80 -0.57 24.04
CA GLY A 71 -3.46 -0.02 24.16
C GLY A 71 -2.45 -0.63 23.18
N THR A 72 -1.31 0.04 23.03
CA THR A 72 -0.25 -0.33 22.08
C THR A 72 1.11 -0.48 22.76
N ALA A 73 1.99 -1.30 22.19
CA ALA A 73 3.33 -1.56 22.69
C ALA A 73 4.41 -1.21 21.66
N LYS A 74 5.51 -0.62 22.14
CA LYS A 74 6.73 -0.31 21.36
C LYS A 74 7.93 -0.93 22.04
N TRP A 75 8.64 -1.79 21.33
CA TRP A 75 9.77 -2.53 21.86
C TRP A 75 11.06 -2.24 21.11
N VAL A 76 12.11 -1.91 21.87
CA VAL A 76 13.47 -1.83 21.38
C VAL A 76 14.23 -3.01 21.94
N ILE A 77 14.69 -3.90 21.06
CA ILE A 77 15.40 -5.13 21.41
C ILE A 77 16.76 -5.14 20.74
N SER A 78 17.73 -5.90 21.24
CA SER A 78 19.03 -6.06 20.60
C SER A 78 19.35 -7.53 20.33
N PRO A 79 19.84 -7.90 19.13
CA PRO A 79 20.30 -9.25 18.83
C PRO A 79 21.61 -9.52 19.55
N LYS A 80 22.00 -10.80 19.64
CA LYS A 80 23.36 -11.15 20.01
C LYS A 80 24.22 -11.25 18.74
N LEU A 81 25.02 -10.22 18.46
CA LEU A 81 25.91 -10.17 17.30
C LEU A 81 27.35 -10.51 17.70
N ALA A 82 28.12 -11.15 16.82
CA ALA A 82 29.54 -11.40 17.07
C ALA A 82 30.35 -10.11 16.84
N ALA A 83 31.52 -10.01 17.48
CA ALA A 83 32.42 -8.84 17.41
C ALA A 83 32.75 -8.38 15.97
N ASP A 84 32.79 -9.32 15.02
CA ASP A 84 33.14 -9.04 13.63
C ASP A 84 31.95 -8.52 12.80
N ASP A 85 30.70 -8.85 13.17
CA ASP A 85 29.48 -8.34 12.53
C ASP A 85 29.31 -6.83 12.82
N TRP A 86 29.81 -6.36 13.97
CA TRP A 86 29.78 -4.95 14.38
C TRP A 86 30.57 -4.03 13.47
N ASN A 87 31.64 -4.52 12.83
CA ASN A 87 32.48 -3.72 11.94
C ASN A 87 31.91 -3.60 10.52
N ALA A 88 30.98 -4.49 10.13
CA ALA A 88 30.39 -4.52 8.79
C ALA A 88 29.17 -3.59 8.67
N ILE A 89 28.51 -3.26 9.79
CA ILE A 89 27.35 -2.37 9.83
C ILE A 89 27.83 -0.90 9.72
N GLU A 90 28.37 -0.52 8.56
CA GLU A 90 28.72 0.86 8.24
C GLU A 90 27.49 1.64 7.72
N ARG A 91 27.14 2.67 8.50
CA ARG A 91 26.42 3.92 8.12
C ARG A 91 24.98 3.82 7.60
N GLY A 92 24.05 4.08 8.52
CA GLY A 92 22.74 4.66 8.19
C GLY A 92 21.76 3.66 7.57
N ASP A 93 20.98 4.11 6.59
CA ASP A 93 19.93 3.28 5.98
C ASP A 93 20.48 2.11 5.14
N ALA A 94 21.75 2.17 4.70
CA ALA A 94 22.42 1.08 4.00
C ALA A 94 22.53 -0.21 4.84
N ALA A 95 22.59 -0.08 6.18
CA ALA A 95 22.53 -1.22 7.10
C ALA A 95 21.23 -2.02 6.96
N LYS A 96 20.12 -1.39 6.52
CA LYS A 96 18.84 -2.06 6.24
C LYS A 96 18.88 -2.96 5.01
N ARG A 97 20.01 -3.08 4.32
CA ARG A 97 20.24 -4.02 3.21
C ARG A 97 21.44 -4.93 3.48
N ASP A 98 22.09 -4.82 4.64
CA ASP A 98 23.26 -5.65 4.95
C ASP A 98 22.85 -7.14 5.09
N PRO A 99 23.43 -8.05 4.27
CA PRO A 99 23.06 -9.47 4.30
C PRO A 99 23.28 -10.13 5.66
N SER A 100 24.35 -9.75 6.37
CA SER A 100 24.69 -10.34 7.66
C SER A 100 23.66 -9.93 8.73
N LEU A 101 23.21 -8.67 8.73
CA LEU A 101 22.18 -8.20 9.64
C LEU A 101 20.85 -8.92 9.41
N TYR A 102 20.43 -9.10 8.15
CA TYR A 102 19.21 -9.88 7.85
C TYR A 102 19.32 -11.33 8.27
N ALA A 103 20.44 -12.00 7.99
CA ALA A 103 20.63 -13.39 8.42
C ALA A 103 20.50 -13.53 9.94
N HIS A 104 21.00 -12.56 10.71
CA HIS A 104 20.79 -12.51 12.16
C HIS A 104 19.34 -12.23 12.54
N MET A 105 18.62 -11.36 11.82
CA MET A 105 17.19 -11.12 12.03
C MET A 105 16.34 -12.35 11.68
N GLU A 106 16.67 -13.07 10.62
CA GLU A 106 16.03 -14.34 10.25
C GLU A 106 16.32 -15.41 11.31
N THR A 107 17.55 -15.51 11.81
CA THR A 107 17.89 -16.40 12.94
C THR A 107 17.10 -16.03 14.20
N LEU A 108 16.90 -14.74 14.48
CA LEU A 108 16.01 -14.32 15.57
C LEU A 108 14.57 -14.79 15.34
N VAL A 109 14.08 -14.80 14.10
CA VAL A 109 12.76 -15.34 13.75
C VAL A 109 12.71 -16.85 13.85
N GLU A 110 13.73 -17.56 13.38
CA GLU A 110 13.82 -19.02 13.53
C GLU A 110 13.90 -19.40 15.00
N ASP A 111 14.66 -18.66 15.80
CA ASP A 111 14.69 -18.81 17.26
C ASP A 111 13.32 -18.50 17.86
N LEU A 112 12.63 -17.46 17.42
CA LEU A 112 11.24 -17.22 17.81
C LEU A 112 10.38 -18.41 17.43
N GLU A 113 10.30 -18.81 16.17
CA GLU A 113 9.53 -19.93 15.65
C GLU A 113 9.81 -21.24 16.40
N HIS A 114 11.08 -21.54 16.65
CA HIS A 114 11.51 -22.74 17.39
C HIS A 114 11.11 -22.69 18.87
N ASN A 115 11.10 -21.50 19.47
CA ASN A 115 10.73 -21.30 20.87
C ASN A 115 9.23 -20.98 21.07
N LEU A 116 8.47 -20.69 20.02
CA LEU A 116 7.05 -20.34 20.04
C LEU A 116 6.14 -21.61 20.05
N GLN A 117 6.34 -22.54 21.00
CA GLN A 117 5.36 -23.60 21.31
C GLN A 117 4.65 -23.49 22.69
N GLN A 118 3.31 -23.27 22.66
CA GLN A 118 2.28 -23.02 23.71
C GLN A 118 1.99 -21.58 24.24
N ASN A 119 0.68 -21.20 24.22
CA ASN A 119 -0.12 -20.08 24.81
C ASN A 119 0.35 -18.60 24.78
N PRO A 120 1.34 -18.11 25.57
CA PRO A 120 1.77 -16.70 25.52
C PRO A 120 2.17 -16.17 24.13
N GLN A 121 2.58 -17.10 23.28
CA GLN A 121 3.15 -16.92 21.96
C GLN A 121 2.11 -16.49 20.93
N ASN A 122 0.90 -17.04 21.06
CA ASN A 122 -0.26 -16.66 20.27
C ASN A 122 -0.61 -15.18 20.49
N THR A 123 -0.43 -14.67 21.72
CA THR A 123 -0.68 -13.24 22.03
C THR A 123 0.23 -12.33 21.22
N ILE A 124 1.52 -12.63 21.14
CA ILE A 124 2.50 -11.81 20.41
C ILE A 124 2.25 -11.83 18.92
N ALA A 125 2.01 -13.02 18.38
CA ALA A 125 1.67 -13.19 16.97
C ALA A 125 0.41 -12.38 16.63
N TRP A 126 -0.63 -12.44 17.47
CA TRP A 126 -1.83 -11.61 17.33
C TRP A 126 -1.53 -10.11 17.49
N LEU A 127 -0.69 -9.67 18.43
CA LEU A 127 -0.38 -8.25 18.63
C LEU A 127 0.33 -7.64 17.43
N ILE A 128 1.25 -8.38 16.81
CA ILE A 128 1.90 -7.95 15.56
C ILE A 128 0.88 -7.99 14.42
N ALA A 129 0.08 -9.05 14.32
CA ALA A 129 -0.96 -9.19 13.29
C ALA A 129 -2.05 -8.11 13.35
N ASP A 130 -2.38 -7.64 14.55
CA ASP A 130 -3.37 -6.58 14.78
C ASP A 130 -2.74 -5.17 14.82
N GLY A 131 -1.41 -5.06 14.65
CA GLY A 131 -0.69 -3.78 14.63
C GLY A 131 -0.52 -3.10 16.00
N LEU A 132 -0.78 -3.82 17.09
CA LEU A 132 -0.68 -3.35 18.47
C LEU A 132 0.74 -3.38 19.03
N LEU A 133 1.62 -4.22 18.49
CA LEU A 133 3.02 -4.31 18.88
C LEU A 133 3.96 -3.93 17.73
N LYS A 134 4.83 -2.96 17.97
CA LYS A 134 5.91 -2.58 17.06
C LYS A 134 7.26 -2.90 17.69
N ILE A 135 8.15 -3.53 16.92
CA ILE A 135 9.48 -3.93 17.38
C ILE A 135 10.54 -3.24 16.53
N ARG A 136 11.57 -2.69 17.19
CA ARG A 136 12.79 -2.19 16.59
C ARG A 136 14.01 -2.91 17.14
N ILE A 137 14.95 -3.22 16.26
CA ILE A 137 16.26 -3.77 16.58
C ILE A 137 17.24 -2.62 16.80
N ALA A 138 17.85 -2.54 17.98
CA ALA A 138 18.87 -1.56 18.33
C ALA A 138 20.28 -2.16 18.29
N ILE A 139 21.19 -1.38 17.70
CA ILE A 139 22.58 -1.72 17.41
C ILE A 139 23.43 -0.50 17.79
N THR A 140 24.49 -0.68 18.57
CA THR A 140 25.46 0.37 18.90
C THR A 140 26.43 0.65 17.74
N GLY A 141 26.64 1.92 17.41
CA GLY A 141 27.54 2.35 16.33
C GLY A 141 28.96 2.67 16.80
N GLU A 142 29.77 3.28 15.91
CA GLU A 142 31.23 3.51 16.07
C GLU A 142 31.67 4.13 17.42
N THR A 143 30.85 4.97 18.05
CA THR A 143 31.18 5.62 19.33
C THR A 143 30.94 4.73 20.57
N LEU A 144 30.25 3.60 20.39
CA LEU A 144 29.89 2.63 21.43
C LEU A 144 30.25 1.21 20.94
N GLY A 145 31.43 0.71 21.29
CA GLY A 145 31.94 -0.60 20.83
C GLY A 145 31.45 -1.83 21.60
N GLY A 146 30.27 -1.80 22.22
CA GLY A 146 29.77 -2.92 23.02
C GLY A 146 28.24 -2.98 23.07
N ASP A 147 27.71 -4.13 23.50
CA ASP A 147 26.30 -4.48 23.36
C ASP A 147 25.33 -3.46 23.98
N PHE A 148 24.18 -3.29 23.33
CA PHE A 148 23.01 -2.65 23.93
C PHE A 148 22.47 -3.54 25.06
N HIS A 149 22.82 -3.21 26.30
CA HIS A 149 22.54 -4.05 27.47
C HIS A 149 21.60 -3.41 28.51
N ASP A 150 21.26 -2.13 28.34
CA ASP A 150 20.40 -1.38 29.26
C ASP A 150 18.93 -1.83 29.20
N LYS A 151 18.16 -1.63 30.28
CA LYS A 151 16.80 -2.17 30.43
C LYS A 151 15.86 -1.26 31.20
N TRP A 152 14.85 -0.76 30.50
CA TRP A 152 13.86 0.13 31.08
C TRP A 152 12.55 0.07 30.32
N GLY A 153 11.50 0.56 30.94
CA GLY A 153 10.24 0.76 30.25
C GLY A 153 9.42 1.88 30.85
N LEU A 154 8.33 2.18 30.15
CA LEU A 154 7.35 3.18 30.53
C LEU A 154 5.94 2.65 30.29
N PHE A 155 5.07 2.89 31.25
CA PHE A 155 3.62 2.80 31.10
C PHE A 155 3.06 4.21 31.02
N ILE A 156 2.14 4.44 30.08
CA ILE A 156 1.47 5.72 29.87
C ILE A 156 -0.03 5.43 29.76
N ASP A 157 -0.85 6.15 30.51
CA ASP A 157 -2.32 6.08 30.40
C ASP A 157 -2.90 7.24 29.57
N ASP A 158 -4.21 7.21 29.35
CA ASP A 158 -4.91 8.22 28.53
C ASP A 158 -4.93 9.63 29.16
N ASP A 159 -4.65 9.73 30.46
CA ASP A 159 -4.51 10.99 31.21
C ASP A 159 -3.06 11.53 31.17
N GLU A 160 -2.18 10.92 30.37
CA GLU A 160 -0.74 11.18 30.30
C GLU A 160 0.01 10.98 31.64
N ASN A 161 -0.55 10.21 32.58
CA ASN A 161 0.21 9.77 33.75
C ASN A 161 1.24 8.73 33.29
N LYS A 162 2.46 8.83 33.80
CA LYS A 162 3.59 8.02 33.34
C LYS A 162 4.29 7.32 34.50
N VAL A 163 4.57 6.04 34.31
CA VAL A 163 5.36 5.21 35.24
C VAL A 163 6.57 4.68 34.48
N ALA A 164 7.76 5.19 34.79
CA ALA A 164 9.00 4.69 34.25
C ALA A 164 9.67 3.73 35.24
N PHE A 165 10.38 2.73 34.73
CA PHE A 165 11.16 1.83 35.56
C PHE A 165 12.48 1.45 34.89
N HIS A 166 13.49 1.20 35.71
CA HIS A 166 14.86 0.88 35.28
C HIS A 166 15.45 -0.19 36.20
N GLY A 167 16.08 -1.23 35.64
CA GLY A 167 16.48 -2.38 36.44
C GLY A 167 17.46 -3.34 35.78
N SER A 168 17.79 -4.39 36.52
CA SER A 168 18.76 -5.42 36.10
C SER A 168 18.12 -6.61 35.37
N GLN A 169 16.78 -6.71 35.41
CA GLN A 169 16.02 -7.89 35.00
C GLN A 169 16.33 -8.33 33.57
N ASN A 170 17.18 -9.34 33.40
CA ASN A 170 17.31 -10.07 32.14
C ASN A 170 16.13 -11.01 32.04
N ASP A 171 15.14 -10.72 31.21
CA ASP A 171 13.86 -11.44 31.16
C ASP A 171 13.99 -12.85 30.54
N SER A 172 14.72 -13.74 31.21
CA SER A 172 14.80 -15.16 30.89
C SER A 172 14.05 -15.98 31.94
N ARG A 173 13.64 -17.23 31.66
CA ARG A 173 12.97 -18.10 32.65
C ARG A 173 13.80 -18.34 33.92
N LYS A 174 15.11 -18.07 33.86
CA LYS A 174 16.05 -18.11 34.99
C LYS A 174 16.06 -16.81 35.80
N SER A 175 15.47 -15.72 35.32
CA SER A 175 15.42 -14.41 35.96
C SER A 175 14.61 -14.42 37.25
N LEU A 176 13.51 -15.18 37.30
CA LEU A 176 12.70 -15.39 38.50
C LEU A 176 13.40 -16.24 39.58
N SER A 177 14.48 -16.93 39.22
CA SER A 177 15.37 -17.60 40.19
C SER A 177 16.60 -16.76 40.56
N ASN A 178 16.86 -15.69 39.80
CA ASN A 178 17.92 -14.73 40.08
C ASN A 178 17.37 -13.58 40.91
N TYR A 179 18.24 -12.94 41.68
CA TYR A 179 17.87 -11.72 42.36
C TYR A 179 17.91 -10.55 41.36
N GLU A 180 16.72 -10.09 40.98
CA GLU A 180 16.49 -8.96 40.08
C GLU A 180 15.70 -7.84 40.78
N SER A 181 15.91 -6.60 40.33
CA SER A 181 15.24 -5.43 40.89
C SER A 181 14.87 -4.38 39.83
N ASN A 182 13.74 -3.70 40.02
CA ASN A 182 13.29 -2.57 39.21
C ASN A 182 13.04 -1.34 40.09
N SER A 183 13.78 -0.26 39.83
CA SER A 183 13.50 1.05 40.41
C SER A 183 12.35 1.70 39.67
N VAL A 184 11.39 2.28 40.40
CA VAL A 184 10.15 2.83 39.82
C VAL A 184 9.99 4.32 40.10
N PHE A 185 9.70 5.06 39.03
CA PHE A 185 9.51 6.50 39.00
C PHE A 185 8.14 6.80 38.42
N THR A 186 7.42 7.76 39.01
CA THR A 186 6.09 8.15 38.53
C THR A 186 6.04 9.65 38.31
N SER A 187 5.35 10.11 37.25
CA SER A 187 5.28 11.54 36.91
C SER A 187 4.62 12.41 37.99
N TRP A 188 3.88 11.81 38.93
CA TRP A 188 3.14 12.55 39.96
C TRP A 188 3.72 12.49 41.38
N ARG A 189 4.78 11.70 41.64
CA ARG A 189 5.30 11.52 43.01
C ARG A 189 6.16 12.71 43.46
N SER A 190 7.03 13.22 42.61
CA SER A 190 7.85 14.42 42.88
C SER A 190 8.43 15.00 41.59
N SER A 191 8.86 16.27 41.61
CA SER A 191 9.53 16.92 40.47
C SER A 191 10.89 16.32 40.10
N VAL A 192 11.48 15.49 40.98
CA VAL A 192 12.68 14.72 40.66
C VAL A 192 12.30 13.45 39.90
N ASP A 193 11.26 12.74 40.34
CA ASP A 193 10.77 11.55 39.64
C ASP A 193 10.15 11.90 38.28
N GLU A 194 9.45 13.02 38.17
CA GLU A 194 8.93 13.55 36.91
C GLU A 194 10.05 13.73 35.87
N ARG A 195 11.14 14.43 36.24
CA ARG A 195 12.30 14.59 35.35
C ARG A 195 12.96 13.27 34.97
N ARG A 196 13.02 12.30 35.89
CA ARG A 196 13.53 10.96 35.56
C ARG A 196 12.66 10.27 34.53
N VAL A 197 11.33 10.35 34.67
CA VAL A 197 10.38 9.80 33.71
C VAL A 197 10.59 10.44 32.34
N GLU A 198 10.68 11.78 32.28
CA GLU A 198 10.95 12.53 31.04
C GLU A 198 12.26 12.10 30.38
N GLU A 199 13.34 11.93 31.14
CA GLU A 199 14.64 11.48 30.61
C GLU A 199 14.58 10.03 30.07
N HIS A 200 13.83 9.13 30.72
CA HIS A 200 13.63 7.76 30.25
C HIS A 200 12.74 7.67 29.01
N GLU A 201 11.76 8.56 28.90
CA GLU A 201 10.92 8.68 27.71
C GLU A 201 11.73 9.24 26.54
N ALA A 202 12.37 10.39 26.73
CA ALA A 202 13.15 11.07 25.70
C ALA A 202 14.23 10.14 25.13
N ARG A 203 14.99 9.43 25.99
CA ARG A 203 16.00 8.49 25.49
C ARG A 203 15.40 7.32 24.70
N PHE A 204 14.19 6.85 25.05
CA PHE A 204 13.52 5.79 24.30
C PHE A 204 13.08 6.33 22.94
N ASP A 205 12.47 7.52 22.92
CA ASP A 205 11.96 8.14 21.71
C ASP A 205 13.10 8.54 20.76
N ASP A 206 14.25 9.02 21.26
CA ASP A 206 15.47 9.26 20.48
C ASP A 206 15.96 7.98 19.79
N ILE A 207 16.04 6.86 20.53
CA ILE A 207 16.48 5.57 19.96
C ILE A 207 15.44 5.11 18.95
N TRP A 208 14.16 5.18 19.30
CA TRP A 208 13.07 4.81 18.43
C TRP A 208 13.15 5.60 17.14
N ALA A 209 13.27 6.93 17.17
CA ALA A 209 13.38 7.79 15.99
C ALA A 209 14.71 7.65 15.23
N ASN A 210 15.65 6.84 15.72
CA ASN A 210 16.99 6.69 15.17
C ASN A 210 17.83 7.99 15.25
N GLU A 211 17.56 8.83 16.26
CA GLU A 211 18.21 10.12 16.51
C GLU A 211 19.27 10.03 17.62
N LYS A 212 19.35 8.90 18.32
CA LYS A 212 20.29 8.71 19.42
C LYS A 212 21.74 8.58 18.93
N PRO A 213 22.66 9.48 19.35
CA PRO A 213 24.06 9.36 18.95
C PRO A 213 24.68 8.04 19.43
N GLY A 214 25.26 7.28 18.50
CA GLY A 214 25.92 6.00 18.77
C GLY A 214 24.99 4.81 18.94
N VAL A 215 23.67 4.97 18.78
CA VAL A 215 22.71 3.85 18.76
C VAL A 215 21.82 3.97 17.54
N HIS A 216 21.87 2.96 16.69
CA HIS A 216 21.02 2.84 15.51
C HIS A 216 19.85 1.91 15.81
N SER A 217 18.65 2.26 15.35
CA SER A 217 17.49 1.38 15.44
C SER A 217 16.80 1.15 14.11
N PHE A 218 16.40 -0.10 13.87
CA PHE A 218 15.80 -0.58 12.63
C PHE A 218 14.47 -1.24 12.91
N SER A 219 13.44 -0.96 12.11
CA SER A 219 12.19 -1.73 12.20
C SER A 219 12.45 -3.18 11.80
N LEU A 220 11.68 -4.12 12.35
CA LEU A 220 11.67 -5.48 11.83
C LEU A 220 11.32 -5.47 10.33
N PRO A 221 12.00 -6.30 9.51
CA PRO A 221 11.60 -6.54 8.13
C PRO A 221 10.15 -7.02 8.07
N ASP A 222 9.45 -6.63 7.01
CA ASP A 222 8.05 -7.03 6.82
C ASP A 222 7.92 -8.56 6.74
N SER A 223 8.86 -9.25 6.09
CA SER A 223 8.93 -10.72 6.03
C SER A 223 9.05 -11.37 7.41
N VAL A 224 9.92 -10.83 8.26
CA VAL A 224 10.14 -11.28 9.63
C VAL A 224 8.89 -11.05 10.49
N ALA A 225 8.32 -9.85 10.44
CA ALA A 225 7.12 -9.52 11.19
C ALA A 225 5.90 -10.36 10.73
N LEU A 226 5.81 -10.64 9.43
CA LEU A 226 4.79 -11.51 8.85
C LEU A 226 4.96 -12.95 9.34
N GLY A 227 6.18 -13.49 9.31
CA GLY A 227 6.47 -14.82 9.84
C GLY A 227 6.02 -14.97 11.31
N ILE A 228 6.27 -13.98 12.16
CA ILE A 228 5.78 -14.01 13.55
C ILE A 228 4.25 -13.93 13.61
N ALA A 229 3.63 -13.07 12.79
CA ALA A 229 2.18 -12.91 12.76
C ALA A 229 1.45 -14.19 12.27
N GLU A 230 2.08 -14.98 11.40
CA GLU A 230 1.55 -16.25 10.87
C GLU A 230 1.57 -17.40 11.87
N LEU A 231 2.34 -17.28 12.95
CA LEU A 231 2.36 -18.27 14.04
C LEU A 231 1.13 -18.20 14.96
N ARG A 232 0.22 -17.25 14.71
CA ARG A 232 -1.02 -17.13 15.49
C ARG A 232 -1.97 -18.29 15.22
N SER A 233 -2.65 -18.73 16.26
CA SER A 233 -3.79 -19.64 16.17
C SER A 233 -5.09 -18.88 15.92
N ASP A 234 -6.17 -19.59 15.61
CA ASP A 234 -7.50 -18.99 15.43
C ASP A 234 -8.08 -18.36 16.71
N ASP A 235 -7.59 -18.77 17.89
CA ASP A 235 -8.06 -18.27 19.19
C ASP A 235 -7.39 -16.93 19.52
N ARG A 236 -8.04 -15.79 19.22
CA ARG A 236 -7.48 -14.47 19.59
C ARG A 236 -7.57 -14.27 21.12
N PRO A 237 -6.46 -13.93 21.81
CA PRO A 237 -6.43 -13.89 23.28
C PRO A 237 -7.05 -12.63 23.91
N TYR A 238 -7.51 -11.68 23.09
CA TYR A 238 -8.14 -10.42 23.50
C TYR A 238 -9.21 -10.02 22.47
N GLU A 239 -10.06 -9.05 22.80
CA GLU A 239 -11.12 -8.56 21.89
C GLU A 239 -10.52 -7.89 20.64
N ASP A 240 -11.23 -7.92 19.50
CA ASP A 240 -10.74 -7.26 18.28
C ASP A 240 -10.50 -5.76 18.54
N PRO A 241 -9.27 -5.24 18.36
CA PRO A 241 -8.95 -3.85 18.65
C PRO A 241 -9.54 -2.87 17.64
N GLY A 242 -10.21 -3.37 16.59
CA GLY A 242 -10.83 -2.57 15.55
C GLY A 242 -9.88 -2.15 14.44
N GLU A 243 -10.43 -1.42 13.47
CA GLU A 243 -9.79 -1.15 12.18
C GLU A 243 -8.58 -0.21 12.28
N GLN A 244 -8.59 0.76 13.20
CA GLN A 244 -7.51 1.76 13.32
C GLN A 244 -6.15 1.12 13.61
N SER A 245 -6.09 0.15 14.52
CA SER A 245 -4.88 -0.57 14.88
C SER A 245 -4.34 -1.39 13.70
N LYS A 246 -5.26 -2.09 13.00
CA LYS A 246 -4.95 -2.96 11.87
C LYS A 246 -4.40 -2.20 10.65
N LEU A 247 -4.69 -0.90 10.48
CA LEU A 247 -4.18 -0.10 9.35
C LEU A 247 -2.64 -0.11 9.24
N THR A 248 -1.94 -0.19 10.38
CA THR A 248 -0.46 -0.22 10.40
C THR A 248 0.14 -1.61 10.55
N SER A 249 -0.70 -2.65 10.53
CA SER A 249 -0.25 -4.04 10.68
C SER A 249 0.55 -4.51 9.46
N PRO A 250 1.72 -5.14 9.65
CA PRO A 250 2.43 -5.80 8.55
C PRO A 250 1.61 -6.95 7.94
N TYR A 251 0.81 -7.66 8.75
CA TYR A 251 -0.02 -8.78 8.30
C TYR A 251 -1.11 -8.34 7.31
N ARG A 252 -1.65 -7.13 7.49
CA ARG A 252 -2.61 -6.54 6.55
C ARG A 252 -2.01 -6.37 5.15
N TRP A 253 -0.71 -6.11 5.07
CA TRP A 253 0.02 -5.87 3.82
C TRP A 253 0.80 -7.08 3.32
N ARG A 254 0.49 -8.29 3.80
CA ARG A 254 1.20 -9.54 3.47
C ARG A 254 1.23 -9.88 1.98
N HIS A 255 0.27 -9.42 1.17
CA HIS A 255 0.31 -9.59 -0.29
C HIS A 255 1.57 -9.01 -0.92
N GLN A 256 2.17 -7.98 -0.30
CA GLN A 256 3.40 -7.40 -0.81
C GLN A 256 4.57 -8.39 -0.68
N GLU A 257 4.66 -9.12 0.44
CA GLU A 257 5.68 -10.17 0.61
C GLU A 257 5.38 -11.39 -0.28
N GLU A 258 4.10 -11.80 -0.38
CA GLU A 258 3.67 -12.85 -1.32
C GLU A 258 4.09 -12.51 -2.76
N ALA A 259 3.89 -11.26 -3.19
CA ALA A 259 4.26 -10.76 -4.51
C ALA A 259 5.79 -10.68 -4.72
N VAL A 260 6.53 -10.19 -3.73
CA VAL A 260 8.00 -10.14 -3.74
C VAL A 260 8.56 -11.54 -3.94
N ASN A 261 8.10 -12.51 -3.14
CA ASN A 261 8.57 -13.90 -3.22
C ASN A 261 8.23 -14.55 -4.57
N ALA A 262 7.01 -14.37 -5.06
CA ALA A 262 6.59 -14.89 -6.37
C ALA A 262 7.42 -14.31 -7.52
N PHE A 263 7.77 -13.01 -7.45
CA PHE A 263 8.63 -12.39 -8.45
C PHE A 263 10.07 -12.90 -8.39
N LEU A 264 10.65 -13.00 -7.20
CA LEU A 264 12.04 -13.47 -7.04
C LEU A 264 12.22 -14.92 -7.48
N GLU A 265 11.20 -15.76 -7.35
CA GLU A 265 11.19 -17.13 -7.87
C GLU A 265 11.12 -17.17 -9.40
N ALA A 266 10.35 -16.26 -10.01
CA ALA A 266 10.14 -16.22 -11.45
C ALA A 266 11.21 -15.44 -12.22
N GLU A 267 11.87 -14.48 -11.57
CA GLU A 267 12.85 -13.51 -12.09
C GLU A 267 12.29 -12.54 -13.17
N ALA A 268 11.40 -13.01 -14.03
CA ALA A 268 10.67 -12.22 -15.02
C ALA A 268 9.17 -12.47 -14.91
N GLY A 269 8.37 -11.42 -14.70
CA GLY A 269 6.94 -11.57 -14.49
C GLY A 269 6.19 -10.28 -14.18
N ILE A 270 4.87 -10.40 -14.17
CA ILE A 270 3.94 -9.30 -13.96
C ILE A 270 3.23 -9.48 -12.62
N LEU A 271 3.20 -8.40 -11.83
CA LEU A 271 2.34 -8.26 -10.66
C LEU A 271 1.05 -7.56 -11.08
N ASP A 272 -0.04 -8.33 -11.18
CA ASP A 272 -1.39 -7.82 -11.45
C ASP A 272 -2.05 -7.39 -10.13
N MET A 273 -1.79 -6.16 -9.72
CA MET A 273 -2.20 -5.64 -8.41
C MET A 273 -3.11 -4.44 -8.57
N ALA A 274 -4.25 -4.45 -7.86
CA ALA A 274 -5.18 -3.35 -7.84
C ALA A 274 -4.53 -2.04 -7.40
N THR A 275 -5.04 -0.91 -7.91
CA THR A 275 -4.57 0.41 -7.51
C THR A 275 -4.81 0.65 -6.00
N GLY A 276 -3.87 1.34 -5.34
CA GLY A 276 -3.92 1.57 -3.90
C GLY A 276 -3.45 0.40 -3.01
N THR A 277 -3.03 -0.72 -3.59
CA THR A 277 -2.52 -1.89 -2.81
C THR A 277 -1.01 -1.86 -2.55
N GLY A 278 -0.30 -0.83 -3.03
CA GLY A 278 1.13 -0.62 -2.75
C GLY A 278 2.09 -1.23 -3.78
N LYS A 279 1.76 -1.17 -5.08
CA LYS A 279 2.65 -1.58 -6.19
C LYS A 279 4.05 -1.00 -6.07
N THR A 280 4.17 0.32 -5.93
CA THR A 280 5.45 1.03 -5.78
C THR A 280 6.24 0.56 -4.56
N ARG A 281 5.58 0.37 -3.41
CA ARG A 281 6.23 -0.18 -2.20
C ARG A 281 6.72 -1.61 -2.44
N THR A 282 5.94 -2.43 -3.14
CA THR A 282 6.30 -3.81 -3.49
C THR A 282 7.52 -3.86 -4.41
N SER A 283 7.59 -2.98 -5.42
CA SER A 283 8.78 -2.88 -6.28
C SER A 283 10.04 -2.43 -5.54
N LEU A 284 9.93 -1.49 -4.58
CA LEU A 284 11.08 -1.09 -3.76
C LEU A 284 11.61 -2.26 -2.92
N LYS A 285 10.72 -3.09 -2.35
CA LYS A 285 11.11 -4.32 -1.64
C LYS A 285 11.85 -5.31 -2.54
N ILE A 286 11.39 -5.48 -3.78
CA ILE A 286 12.07 -6.31 -4.79
C ILE A 286 13.47 -5.76 -5.06
N ILE A 287 13.60 -4.45 -5.29
CA ILE A 287 14.90 -3.79 -5.53
C ILE A 287 15.82 -4.02 -4.33
N ASP A 288 15.35 -3.78 -3.10
CA ASP A 288 16.14 -3.98 -1.88
C ASP A 288 16.64 -5.42 -1.73
N ARG A 289 15.80 -6.41 -2.06
CA ARG A 289 16.16 -7.83 -1.98
C ARG A 289 17.19 -8.24 -3.03
N LEU A 290 17.05 -7.75 -4.26
CA LEU A 290 18.02 -8.00 -5.32
C LEU A 290 19.37 -7.32 -5.06
N LEU A 291 19.36 -6.08 -4.55
CA LEU A 291 20.59 -5.38 -4.15
C LEU A 291 21.29 -6.08 -3.00
N ARG A 292 20.54 -6.49 -1.97
CA ARG A 292 21.09 -7.25 -0.84
C ARG A 292 21.75 -8.55 -1.29
N ASP A 293 21.13 -9.25 -2.23
CA ASP A 293 21.63 -10.52 -2.72
C ASP A 293 22.68 -10.35 -3.84
N GLU A 294 23.18 -9.11 -4.05
CA GLU A 294 24.19 -8.72 -5.05
C GLU A 294 23.81 -9.18 -6.47
N LYS A 295 22.51 -9.10 -6.81
CA LYS A 295 21.95 -9.58 -8.08
C LYS A 295 21.85 -8.53 -9.16
N ILE A 296 21.84 -7.26 -8.79
CA ILE A 296 21.70 -6.13 -9.71
C ILE A 296 22.65 -5.00 -9.33
N GLU A 297 23.16 -4.31 -10.34
CA GLU A 297 23.91 -3.06 -10.26
C GLU A 297 23.18 -1.92 -10.99
N THR A 298 22.19 -2.25 -11.83
CA THR A 298 21.40 -1.27 -12.58
C THR A 298 19.91 -1.45 -12.41
N LEU A 299 19.19 -0.34 -12.46
CA LEU A 299 17.73 -0.30 -12.42
C LEU A 299 17.24 0.61 -13.54
N VAL A 300 16.42 0.07 -14.43
CA VAL A 300 15.73 0.85 -15.46
C VAL A 300 14.25 0.86 -15.14
N VAL A 301 13.68 2.04 -14.92
CA VAL A 301 12.24 2.21 -14.77
C VAL A 301 11.67 2.85 -16.03
N ALA A 302 10.77 2.13 -16.68
CA ALA A 302 10.13 2.53 -17.92
C ALA A 302 8.62 2.62 -17.77
N THR A 303 8.03 3.75 -18.17
CA THR A 303 6.57 3.92 -18.19
C THR A 303 6.11 4.93 -19.24
N ARG A 304 4.79 5.16 -19.32
CA ARG A 304 4.15 6.15 -20.17
C ARG A 304 3.71 7.36 -19.34
N GLY A 305 4.18 8.54 -19.75
CA GLY A 305 3.76 9.82 -19.17
C GLY A 305 4.82 10.40 -18.23
N ASN A 306 4.99 11.71 -18.28
CA ASN A 306 6.06 12.41 -17.54
C ASN A 306 5.75 12.48 -16.04
N ASP A 307 4.48 12.61 -15.66
CA ASP A 307 4.07 12.77 -14.27
C ASP A 307 4.41 11.53 -13.43
N LEU A 308 4.22 10.33 -14.00
CA LEU A 308 4.55 9.07 -13.33
C LEU A 308 6.08 8.88 -13.22
N LEU A 309 6.85 9.32 -14.22
CA LEU A 309 8.31 9.33 -14.15
C LEU A 309 8.84 10.32 -13.11
N ASN A 310 8.21 11.49 -12.97
CA ASN A 310 8.54 12.44 -11.90
C ASN A 310 8.26 11.84 -10.51
N GLN A 311 7.16 11.10 -10.35
CA GLN A 311 6.86 10.40 -9.09
C GLN A 311 7.87 9.28 -8.80
N TRP A 312 8.30 8.55 -9.83
CA TRP A 312 9.38 7.58 -9.68
C TRP A 312 10.70 8.25 -9.30
N GLN A 313 11.00 9.43 -9.85
CA GLN A 313 12.15 10.23 -9.41
C GLN A 313 12.07 10.56 -7.91
N GLU A 314 10.94 11.05 -7.42
CA GLU A 314 10.74 11.35 -6.00
C GLU A 314 10.88 10.08 -5.15
N THR A 315 10.17 9.01 -5.54
CA THR A 315 10.19 7.70 -4.86
C THR A 315 11.62 7.18 -4.68
N VAL A 316 12.42 7.22 -5.74
CA VAL A 316 13.80 6.72 -5.72
C VAL A 316 14.71 7.64 -4.92
N LEU A 317 14.55 8.98 -5.01
CA LEU A 317 15.33 9.94 -4.22
C LEU A 317 15.01 9.89 -2.72
N GLU A 318 13.79 9.52 -2.34
CA GLU A 318 13.39 9.29 -0.95
C GLU A 318 13.92 7.95 -0.41
N HIS A 319 14.02 6.93 -1.26
CA HIS A 319 14.42 5.58 -0.87
C HIS A 319 15.93 5.33 -0.88
N PHE A 320 16.68 6.05 -1.73
CA PHE A 320 18.13 5.93 -1.85
C PHE A 320 18.83 7.25 -1.54
N SER A 321 19.88 7.21 -0.73
CA SER A 321 20.74 8.36 -0.51
C SER A 321 21.66 8.61 -1.72
N ALA A 322 22.22 9.82 -1.79
CA ALA A 322 23.19 10.20 -2.84
C ALA A 322 24.49 9.36 -2.82
N ASN A 323 24.73 8.60 -1.75
CA ASN A 323 25.89 7.70 -1.62
C ASN A 323 25.56 6.25 -2.03
N GLU A 324 24.30 5.93 -2.32
CA GLU A 324 23.89 4.58 -2.73
C GLU A 324 23.63 4.48 -4.23
N MET A 325 23.39 5.61 -4.89
CA MET A 325 22.85 5.63 -6.23
C MET A 325 23.30 6.83 -7.06
N PHE A 326 23.39 6.64 -8.39
CA PHE A 326 23.31 7.70 -9.38
C PHE A 326 22.00 7.64 -10.17
N LEU A 327 21.36 8.80 -10.36
CA LEU A 327 20.10 8.92 -11.08
C LEU A 327 20.28 9.60 -12.44
N TYR A 328 19.72 8.99 -13.47
CA TYR A 328 19.72 9.47 -14.86
C TYR A 328 18.28 9.48 -15.41
N ARG A 329 17.99 10.41 -16.32
CA ARG A 329 16.66 10.61 -16.89
C ARG A 329 16.70 10.74 -18.40
N ASN A 330 15.75 10.09 -19.05
CA ASN A 330 15.54 10.16 -20.49
C ASN A 330 14.04 10.33 -20.81
N TYR A 331 13.49 11.46 -20.39
CA TYR A 331 12.10 11.85 -20.63
C TYR A 331 11.92 13.37 -20.45
N ASN A 332 10.81 13.93 -20.93
CA ASN A 332 10.45 15.36 -20.73
C ASN A 332 11.58 16.38 -21.00
N GLY A 333 12.39 16.16 -22.05
CA GLY A 333 13.51 17.04 -22.41
C GLY A 333 14.81 16.79 -21.63
N TYR A 334 14.82 15.89 -20.64
CA TYR A 334 16.05 15.30 -20.12
C TYR A 334 16.61 14.29 -21.14
N ASP A 335 17.92 14.37 -21.37
CA ASP A 335 18.66 13.54 -22.33
C ASP A 335 19.98 13.08 -21.68
N GLU A 336 19.85 12.27 -20.62
CA GLU A 336 20.99 11.79 -19.82
C GLU A 336 21.35 10.33 -20.16
N LEU A 337 20.75 9.74 -21.21
CA LEU A 337 20.96 8.34 -21.60
C LEU A 337 22.42 8.06 -21.95
N GLY A 338 23.07 8.95 -22.69
CA GLY A 338 24.50 8.80 -23.03
C GLY A 338 25.40 8.78 -21.79
N SER A 339 25.07 9.56 -20.75
CA SER A 339 25.79 9.54 -19.48
C SER A 339 25.56 8.24 -18.71
N TYR A 340 24.32 7.74 -18.70
CA TYR A 340 23.99 6.45 -18.09
C TYR A 340 24.77 5.30 -18.74
N LEU A 341 24.77 5.22 -20.08
CA LEU A 341 25.42 4.12 -20.81
C LEU A 341 26.95 4.09 -20.65
N MET A 342 27.58 5.26 -20.42
CA MET A 342 29.03 5.39 -20.26
C MET A 342 29.49 5.34 -18.80
N ALA A 343 28.56 5.27 -17.85
CA ALA A 343 28.89 5.26 -16.44
C ALA A 343 29.36 3.87 -15.98
N GLU A 344 30.49 3.83 -15.27
CA GLU A 344 31.03 2.68 -14.56
C GLU A 344 31.16 3.10 -13.10
N ASN A 345 30.09 2.88 -12.33
CA ASN A 345 29.99 3.30 -10.94
C ASN A 345 30.08 2.10 -10.01
N ASP A 346 30.50 2.35 -8.77
CA ASP A 346 30.50 1.39 -7.66
C ASP A 346 29.17 1.36 -6.89
N ARG A 347 28.12 1.94 -7.49
CA ARG A 347 26.83 2.24 -6.89
C ARG A 347 25.72 1.93 -7.87
N LEU A 348 24.49 1.82 -7.36
CA LEU A 348 23.32 1.55 -8.20
C LEU A 348 23.15 2.66 -9.25
N ASP A 349 23.12 2.29 -10.52
CA ASP A 349 22.78 3.19 -11.61
C ASP A 349 21.29 3.09 -11.96
N VAL A 350 20.55 4.18 -11.77
CA VAL A 350 19.11 4.25 -12.05
C VAL A 350 18.84 5.08 -13.28
N LEU A 351 18.16 4.50 -14.26
CA LEU A 351 17.63 5.21 -15.43
C LEU A 351 16.10 5.27 -15.37
N LEU A 352 15.55 6.49 -15.35
CA LEU A 352 14.13 6.74 -15.56
C LEU A 352 13.90 7.11 -17.02
N THR A 353 13.12 6.31 -17.75
CA THR A 353 12.93 6.49 -19.19
C THR A 353 11.47 6.32 -19.62
N SER A 354 11.07 6.99 -20.69
CA SER A 354 9.76 6.74 -21.28
C SER A 354 9.79 5.47 -22.15
N TYR A 355 8.66 4.78 -22.30
CA TYR A 355 8.56 3.69 -23.28
C TYR A 355 8.93 4.11 -24.70
N ALA A 356 8.76 5.40 -25.05
CA ALA A 356 9.17 5.92 -26.34
C ALA A 356 10.69 5.74 -26.58
N ASN A 357 11.49 5.92 -25.54
CA ASN A 357 12.95 5.95 -25.58
C ASN A 357 13.61 4.66 -25.05
N LEU A 358 12.82 3.67 -24.63
CA LEU A 358 13.34 2.42 -24.06
C LEU A 358 14.18 1.64 -25.07
N GLU A 359 13.79 1.64 -26.35
CA GLU A 359 14.55 0.97 -27.41
C GLU A 359 15.99 1.51 -27.50
N ASP A 360 16.17 2.83 -27.45
CA ASP A 360 17.50 3.45 -27.49
C ASP A 360 18.36 3.05 -26.27
N ALA A 361 17.74 2.85 -25.11
CA ALA A 361 18.45 2.41 -23.91
C ALA A 361 18.92 0.96 -24.01
N VAL A 362 18.10 0.10 -24.63
CA VAL A 362 18.41 -1.32 -24.85
C VAL A 362 19.44 -1.48 -25.98
N ASP A 363 19.21 -0.85 -27.14
CA ASP A 363 20.12 -0.91 -28.30
C ASP A 363 21.45 -0.20 -28.03
N GLY A 364 21.41 0.88 -27.24
CA GLY A 364 22.59 1.62 -26.80
C GLY A 364 23.43 0.87 -25.76
N GLY A 365 22.90 -0.20 -25.18
CA GLY A 365 23.56 -1.12 -24.24
C GLY A 365 24.66 -1.93 -24.93
N MET A 366 25.74 -1.27 -25.34
CA MET A 366 26.96 -1.94 -25.83
C MET A 366 27.83 -2.51 -24.70
N SER A 367 27.40 -2.43 -23.44
CA SER A 367 28.10 -2.90 -22.25
C SER A 367 27.30 -4.00 -21.54
N ASP A 368 28.00 -4.92 -20.87
CA ASP A 368 27.41 -5.95 -19.98
C ASP A 368 26.55 -5.34 -18.84
N LYS A 369 26.47 -4.02 -18.74
CA LYS A 369 25.74 -3.24 -17.74
C LYS A 369 24.28 -3.66 -17.54
N LEU A 370 23.54 -3.95 -18.60
CA LEU A 370 22.13 -4.36 -18.48
C LEU A 370 21.96 -5.82 -18.03
N THR A 371 23.01 -6.63 -18.15
CA THR A 371 23.00 -8.05 -17.75
C THR A 371 23.03 -8.26 -16.23
N GLU A 372 23.30 -7.20 -15.47
CA GLU A 372 23.15 -7.12 -14.01
C GLU A 372 22.07 -6.09 -13.68
N GLY A 373 20.96 -6.12 -14.43
CA GLY A 373 19.91 -5.11 -14.37
C GLY A 373 18.53 -5.65 -14.02
N LEU A 374 17.76 -4.80 -13.33
CA LEU A 374 16.31 -4.92 -13.21
C LEU A 374 15.61 -3.91 -14.12
N LEU A 375 14.73 -4.39 -15.00
CA LEU A 375 13.78 -3.55 -15.73
C LEU A 375 12.43 -3.55 -15.01
N ILE A 376 11.94 -2.37 -14.64
CA ILE A 376 10.58 -2.16 -14.15
C ILE A 376 9.76 -1.51 -15.26
N CYS A 377 8.72 -2.20 -15.71
CA CYS A 377 7.73 -1.71 -16.65
C CYS A 377 6.45 -1.33 -15.90
N ASP A 378 6.32 -0.05 -15.53
CA ASP A 378 5.14 0.45 -14.82
C ASP A 378 4.01 0.83 -15.80
N GLU A 379 2.79 0.45 -15.44
CA GLU A 379 1.65 0.34 -16.34
C GLU A 379 1.98 -0.44 -17.62
N VAL A 380 2.48 -1.67 -17.40
CA VAL A 380 3.02 -2.60 -18.43
C VAL A 380 2.10 -2.79 -19.62
N HIS A 381 0.78 -2.65 -19.45
CA HIS A 381 -0.17 -2.72 -20.55
C HIS A 381 0.17 -1.74 -21.69
N ASN A 382 0.85 -0.62 -21.43
CA ASN A 382 1.23 0.36 -22.45
C ASN A 382 2.44 -0.06 -23.30
N ILE A 383 3.24 -1.04 -22.88
CA ILE A 383 4.43 -1.47 -23.64
C ILE A 383 4.06 -2.26 -24.89
N GLY A 384 2.89 -2.92 -24.91
CA GLY A 384 2.48 -3.77 -26.02
C GLY A 384 1.83 -3.05 -27.23
N ALA A 385 1.98 -1.73 -27.37
CA ALA A 385 1.48 -1.02 -28.55
C ALA A 385 2.24 -1.44 -29.83
N ASP A 386 1.60 -1.47 -30.99
CA ASP A 386 2.19 -1.96 -32.27
C ASP A 386 3.60 -1.42 -32.54
N SER A 387 3.80 -0.11 -32.44
CA SER A 387 5.10 0.53 -32.69
C SER A 387 6.20 0.09 -31.70
N LYS A 388 5.82 -0.43 -30.54
CA LYS A 388 6.71 -0.93 -29.50
C LYS A 388 7.00 -2.41 -29.68
N GLN A 389 6.05 -3.19 -30.20
CA GLN A 389 6.28 -4.59 -30.56
C GLN A 389 7.40 -4.71 -31.59
N ASP A 390 7.36 -3.88 -32.63
CA ASP A 390 8.39 -3.86 -33.68
C ASP A 390 9.76 -3.42 -33.15
N ALA A 391 9.78 -2.46 -32.21
CA ALA A 391 10.99 -1.85 -31.67
C ALA A 391 11.70 -2.70 -30.61
N LEU A 392 10.95 -3.41 -29.78
CA LEU A 392 11.46 -4.08 -28.57
C LEU A 392 11.41 -5.61 -28.66
N GLY A 393 10.75 -6.19 -29.66
CA GLY A 393 10.59 -7.64 -29.77
C GLY A 393 11.91 -8.40 -29.75
N GLY A 394 12.06 -9.29 -28.78
CA GLY A 394 13.22 -10.11 -28.50
C GLY A 394 14.42 -9.35 -27.94
N LYS A 395 14.23 -8.13 -27.42
CA LYS A 395 15.33 -7.28 -26.94
C LYS A 395 15.37 -7.09 -25.43
N LEU A 396 14.25 -7.30 -24.71
CA LEU A 396 14.23 -7.06 -23.27
C LEU A 396 14.90 -8.17 -22.46
N ASP A 397 15.15 -9.33 -23.06
CA ASP A 397 15.81 -10.49 -22.43
C ASP A 397 17.24 -10.21 -21.92
N VAL A 398 17.85 -9.12 -22.37
CA VAL A 398 19.12 -8.60 -21.83
C VAL A 398 19.08 -8.35 -20.32
N PHE A 399 17.91 -7.98 -19.77
CA PHE A 399 17.70 -7.83 -18.34
C PHE A 399 17.32 -9.18 -17.75
N PRO A 400 18.09 -9.78 -16.81
CA PRO A 400 17.69 -11.02 -16.16
C PRO A 400 16.38 -10.85 -15.38
N TYR A 401 16.21 -9.71 -14.72
CA TYR A 401 15.03 -9.40 -13.93
C TYR A 401 14.10 -8.42 -14.66
N ARG A 402 12.85 -8.80 -14.87
CA ARG A 402 11.86 -7.99 -15.61
C ARG A 402 10.54 -7.95 -14.88
N LEU A 403 10.26 -6.83 -14.24
CA LEU A 403 9.07 -6.62 -13.42
C LEU A 403 8.03 -5.80 -14.17
N GLY A 404 6.90 -6.41 -14.51
CA GLY A 404 5.71 -5.70 -14.99
C GLY A 404 4.81 -5.30 -13.83
N LEU A 405 4.38 -4.04 -13.77
CA LEU A 405 3.39 -3.56 -12.80
C LEU A 405 2.16 -3.08 -13.54
N SER A 406 0.98 -3.62 -13.22
CA SER A 406 -0.30 -3.03 -13.65
C SER A 406 -1.46 -3.57 -12.80
N ALA A 407 -2.60 -2.89 -12.85
CA ALA A 407 -3.87 -3.42 -12.33
C ALA A 407 -4.70 -4.14 -13.40
N THR A 408 -4.27 -4.05 -14.67
CA THR A 408 -4.86 -4.71 -15.83
C THR A 408 -3.81 -4.86 -16.93
N PRO A 409 -2.95 -5.88 -16.84
CA PRO A 409 -1.84 -6.04 -17.77
C PRO A 409 -2.28 -6.40 -19.20
N PHE A 410 -3.42 -7.09 -19.33
CA PHE A 410 -3.89 -7.65 -20.60
C PHE A 410 -5.16 -6.99 -21.12
N ASP A 411 -5.29 -6.97 -22.44
CA ASP A 411 -6.49 -6.57 -23.15
C ASP A 411 -7.24 -7.80 -23.66
N PRO A 412 -8.49 -8.03 -23.21
CA PRO A 412 -9.25 -9.23 -23.59
C PRO A 412 -9.56 -9.32 -25.09
N TYR A 413 -9.29 -8.27 -25.87
CA TYR A 413 -9.57 -8.22 -27.30
C TYR A 413 -8.32 -8.15 -28.18
N ASP A 414 -7.12 -8.29 -27.60
CA ASP A 414 -5.85 -8.14 -28.30
C ASP A 414 -4.81 -9.16 -27.82
N GLU A 415 -4.96 -10.41 -28.29
CA GLU A 415 -4.11 -11.51 -27.83
C GLU A 415 -2.66 -11.39 -28.32
N ALA A 416 -2.42 -10.83 -29.51
CA ALA A 416 -1.07 -10.61 -30.01
C ALA A 416 -0.29 -9.63 -29.11
N ARG A 417 -0.95 -8.55 -28.67
CA ARG A 417 -0.40 -7.65 -27.65
C ARG A 417 -0.14 -8.34 -26.32
N ASN A 418 -1.07 -9.19 -25.87
CA ASN A 418 -0.90 -9.92 -24.61
C ASN A 418 0.28 -10.90 -24.68
N GLU A 419 0.43 -11.61 -25.80
CA GLU A 419 1.53 -12.54 -26.05
C GLU A 419 2.88 -11.80 -26.04
N PHE A 420 2.99 -10.68 -26.75
CA PHE A 420 4.18 -9.82 -26.70
C PHE A 420 4.56 -9.42 -25.27
N ILE A 421 3.59 -8.98 -24.46
CA ILE A 421 3.85 -8.59 -23.06
C ILE A 421 4.36 -9.79 -22.25
N ARG A 422 3.78 -10.98 -22.45
CA ARG A 422 4.20 -12.22 -21.76
C ARG A 422 5.60 -12.66 -22.18
N ASP A 423 5.94 -12.51 -23.45
CA ASP A 423 7.23 -12.93 -23.98
C ASP A 423 8.35 -11.98 -23.52
N GLU A 424 8.12 -10.66 -23.59
CA GLU A 424 9.14 -9.67 -23.25
C GLU A 424 9.29 -9.45 -21.74
N VAL A 425 8.19 -9.39 -20.99
CA VAL A 425 8.23 -9.05 -19.55
C VAL A 425 8.09 -10.30 -18.68
N GLY A 426 7.24 -11.25 -19.09
CA GLY A 426 6.97 -12.48 -18.36
C GLY A 426 5.48 -12.71 -18.09
N PRO A 427 5.09 -13.90 -17.58
CA PRO A 427 3.70 -14.21 -17.24
C PRO A 427 3.23 -13.40 -16.03
N VAL A 428 1.92 -13.41 -15.74
CA VAL A 428 1.43 -12.94 -14.43
C VAL A 428 1.88 -13.94 -13.36
N VAL A 429 2.75 -13.49 -12.46
CA VAL A 429 3.32 -14.31 -11.38
C VAL A 429 2.57 -14.14 -10.07
N TYR A 430 1.82 -13.03 -9.93
CA TYR A 430 0.99 -12.77 -8.77
C TYR A 430 -0.21 -11.89 -9.13
N GLU A 431 -1.40 -12.23 -8.62
CA GLU A 431 -2.65 -11.48 -8.82
C GLU A 431 -3.27 -11.05 -7.49
N PHE A 432 -3.55 -9.76 -7.35
CA PHE A 432 -4.22 -9.17 -6.19
C PHE A 432 -5.18 -8.07 -6.61
N GLY A 433 -6.35 -8.47 -7.11
CA GLY A 433 -7.39 -7.56 -7.62
C GLY A 433 -8.24 -6.86 -6.56
N LEU A 434 -9.15 -5.98 -7.01
CA LEU A 434 -10.01 -5.14 -6.15
C LEU A 434 -10.80 -5.95 -5.12
N LYS A 435 -11.36 -7.10 -5.52
CA LYS A 435 -12.16 -7.95 -4.63
C LYS A 435 -11.34 -8.40 -3.42
N ALA A 436 -10.15 -8.96 -3.66
CA ALA A 436 -9.26 -9.41 -2.59
C ALA A 436 -8.82 -8.24 -1.71
N ALA A 437 -8.51 -7.10 -2.32
CA ALA A 437 -8.11 -5.89 -1.59
C ALA A 437 -9.22 -5.32 -0.69
N ILE A 438 -10.50 -5.38 -1.09
CA ILE A 438 -11.64 -5.01 -0.26
C ILE A 438 -11.85 -6.04 0.86
N GLN A 439 -11.79 -7.35 0.55
CA GLN A 439 -11.96 -8.42 1.55
C GLN A 439 -10.89 -8.34 2.65
N ARG A 440 -9.63 -8.02 2.29
CA ARG A 440 -8.52 -7.78 3.24
C ARG A 440 -8.59 -6.43 3.96
N GLY A 441 -9.63 -5.63 3.71
CA GLY A 441 -9.79 -4.28 4.28
C GLY A 441 -8.83 -3.22 3.72
N ILE A 442 -7.87 -3.56 2.87
CA ILE A 442 -6.88 -2.61 2.31
C ILE A 442 -7.57 -1.48 1.55
N LEU A 443 -8.61 -1.82 0.77
CA LEU A 443 -9.50 -0.87 0.13
C LEU A 443 -10.82 -0.79 0.88
N THR A 444 -11.49 0.35 0.78
CA THR A 444 -12.83 0.51 1.34
C THR A 444 -13.90 -0.13 0.45
N GLU A 445 -15.01 -0.51 1.09
CA GLU A 445 -16.24 -0.89 0.42
C GLU A 445 -16.84 0.31 -0.34
N PHE A 446 -17.76 0.05 -1.26
CA PHE A 446 -18.42 1.11 -2.00
C PHE A 446 -19.88 0.81 -2.32
N ASP A 447 -20.67 1.86 -2.43
CA ASP A 447 -22.02 1.82 -2.98
C ASP A 447 -22.00 2.11 -4.48
N TYR A 448 -22.70 1.29 -5.25
CA TYR A 448 -22.85 1.46 -6.69
C TYR A 448 -24.25 1.94 -7.02
N THR A 449 -24.35 3.10 -7.67
CA THR A 449 -25.62 3.69 -8.10
C THR A 449 -25.68 3.81 -9.63
N PRO A 450 -26.39 2.92 -10.32
CA PRO A 450 -26.61 3.03 -11.76
C PRO A 450 -27.75 4.01 -12.10
N LEU A 451 -27.42 5.09 -12.79
CA LEU A 451 -28.35 6.04 -13.38
C LEU A 451 -28.73 5.60 -14.79
N ARG A 452 -29.96 5.12 -14.91
CA ARG A 452 -30.53 4.69 -16.19
C ARG A 452 -30.92 5.88 -17.06
N TYR A 453 -30.49 5.85 -18.32
CA TYR A 453 -30.92 6.78 -19.35
C TYR A 453 -31.23 6.02 -20.65
N GLU A 454 -31.92 6.68 -21.58
CA GLU A 454 -32.24 6.13 -22.88
C GLU A 454 -31.60 6.96 -23.99
N LEU A 455 -31.17 6.30 -25.06
CA LEU A 455 -30.57 6.99 -26.20
C LEU A 455 -31.63 7.79 -26.97
N SER A 456 -31.28 9.03 -27.34
CA SER A 456 -32.14 9.90 -28.15
C SER A 456 -32.30 9.35 -29.58
N ALA A 457 -33.23 9.93 -30.35
CA ALA A 457 -33.37 9.60 -31.77
C ALA A 457 -32.10 9.95 -32.57
N ASP A 458 -31.41 11.03 -32.19
CA ASP A 458 -30.16 11.47 -32.80
C ASP A 458 -29.00 10.54 -32.44
N ASP A 459 -28.89 10.10 -31.17
CA ASP A 459 -27.90 9.10 -30.75
C ASP A 459 -28.06 7.79 -31.54
N LYS A 460 -29.30 7.31 -31.69
CA LYS A 460 -29.62 6.09 -32.46
C LYS A 460 -29.27 6.25 -33.94
N LYS A 461 -29.46 7.44 -34.50
CA LYS A 461 -29.05 7.76 -35.87
C LYS A 461 -27.53 7.72 -36.00
N GLU A 462 -26.80 8.33 -35.08
CA GLU A 462 -25.33 8.32 -35.09
C GLU A 462 -24.76 6.90 -34.93
N GLN A 463 -25.35 6.08 -34.04
CA GLN A 463 -25.00 4.66 -33.94
C GLN A 463 -25.17 3.94 -35.29
N LYS A 464 -26.28 4.18 -35.99
CA LYS A 464 -26.52 3.58 -37.32
C LYS A 464 -25.46 4.00 -38.34
N GLU A 465 -25.01 5.25 -38.29
CA GLU A 465 -23.92 5.75 -39.14
C GLU A 465 -22.58 5.08 -38.78
N VAL A 466 -22.31 4.86 -37.49
CA VAL A 466 -21.14 4.12 -37.00
C VAL A 466 -21.15 2.67 -37.51
N PHE A 467 -22.28 1.97 -37.44
CA PHE A 467 -22.41 0.62 -38.02
C PHE A 467 -22.10 0.62 -39.53
N GLY A 468 -22.59 1.61 -40.26
CA GLY A 468 -22.30 1.77 -41.69
C GLY A 468 -20.80 1.99 -41.98
N LYS A 469 -20.13 2.85 -41.18
CA LYS A 469 -18.68 3.09 -41.29
C LYS A 469 -17.87 1.83 -41.01
N PHE A 470 -18.20 1.11 -39.95
CA PHE A 470 -17.53 -0.13 -39.60
C PHE A 470 -17.71 -1.22 -40.66
N ALA A 471 -18.92 -1.37 -41.22
CA ALA A 471 -19.15 -2.29 -42.33
C ALA A 471 -18.27 -1.94 -43.56
N GLY A 472 -18.09 -0.65 -43.86
CA GLY A 472 -17.17 -0.19 -44.89
C GLY A 472 -15.71 -0.51 -44.59
N LEU A 473 -15.25 -0.32 -43.35
CA LEU A 473 -13.91 -0.70 -42.90
C LEU A 473 -13.68 -2.21 -43.02
N LYS A 474 -14.62 -3.04 -42.57
CA LYS A 474 -14.55 -4.50 -42.64
C LYS A 474 -14.53 -5.03 -44.09
N GLN A 475 -15.17 -4.32 -45.02
CA GLN A 475 -15.06 -4.64 -46.46
C GLN A 475 -13.66 -4.37 -47.02
N GLN A 476 -12.98 -3.33 -46.54
CA GLN A 476 -11.63 -2.96 -47.00
C GLN A 476 -10.55 -3.81 -46.33
N ASN A 477 -10.73 -4.14 -45.05
CA ASN A 477 -9.85 -5.01 -44.29
C ASN A 477 -10.71 -6.00 -43.47
N PRO A 478 -10.90 -7.24 -43.98
CA PRO A 478 -11.68 -8.27 -43.29
C PRO A 478 -11.15 -8.66 -41.91
N GLY A 479 -9.87 -8.41 -41.64
CA GLY A 479 -9.21 -8.69 -40.36
C GLY A 479 -9.47 -7.65 -39.29
N ILE A 480 -10.22 -6.57 -39.57
CA ILE A 480 -10.53 -5.57 -38.54
C ILE A 480 -11.38 -6.21 -37.43
N PRO A 481 -10.94 -6.13 -36.16
CA PRO A 481 -11.64 -6.74 -35.06
C PRO A 481 -12.96 -6.01 -34.78
N GLN A 482 -13.96 -6.76 -34.33
CA GLN A 482 -15.27 -6.21 -33.92
C GLN A 482 -15.16 -5.23 -32.73
N SER A 483 -14.08 -5.36 -31.97
CA SER A 483 -13.66 -4.43 -30.92
C SER A 483 -13.64 -2.96 -31.41
N GLN A 484 -13.28 -2.71 -32.68
CA GLN A 484 -13.26 -1.37 -33.25
C GLN A 484 -14.66 -0.75 -33.37
N LEU A 485 -15.69 -1.55 -33.70
CA LEU A 485 -17.08 -1.09 -33.73
C LEU A 485 -17.53 -0.61 -32.36
N TYR A 486 -17.22 -1.37 -31.32
CA TYR A 486 -17.57 -1.02 -29.95
C TYR A 486 -16.90 0.27 -29.49
N ILE A 487 -15.65 0.54 -29.89
CA ILE A 487 -14.95 1.81 -29.62
C ILE A 487 -15.72 2.98 -30.26
N MET A 488 -16.13 2.81 -31.52
CA MET A 488 -16.88 3.84 -32.24
C MET A 488 -18.26 4.08 -31.61
N LEU A 489 -18.98 3.03 -31.22
CA LEU A 489 -20.29 3.13 -30.56
C LEU A 489 -20.18 3.75 -29.15
N ALA A 490 -19.13 3.42 -28.40
CA ALA A 490 -18.88 3.99 -27.08
C ALA A 490 -18.71 5.50 -27.15
N LYS A 491 -18.14 6.04 -28.23
CA LYS A 491 -18.01 7.49 -28.44
C LYS A 491 -19.37 8.19 -28.45
N VAL A 492 -20.35 7.63 -29.18
CA VAL A 492 -21.73 8.16 -29.23
C VAL A 492 -22.34 8.18 -27.82
N ARG A 493 -22.23 7.08 -27.09
CA ARG A 493 -22.79 6.97 -25.73
C ARG A 493 -22.14 7.94 -24.75
N LYS A 494 -20.83 8.13 -24.85
CA LYS A 494 -20.04 9.03 -23.98
C LYS A 494 -20.48 10.50 -24.07
N GLU A 495 -21.01 10.91 -25.22
CA GLU A 495 -21.41 12.30 -25.50
C GLU A 495 -22.93 12.51 -25.51
N SER A 496 -23.73 11.47 -25.24
CA SER A 496 -25.20 11.58 -25.18
C SER A 496 -25.64 12.59 -24.10
N GLU A 497 -26.43 13.57 -24.51
CA GLU A 497 -26.95 14.62 -23.62
C GLU A 497 -28.10 14.13 -22.73
N GLU A 498 -28.68 12.97 -23.02
CA GLU A 498 -29.77 12.35 -22.25
C GLU A 498 -29.38 12.00 -20.81
N LYS A 499 -28.07 11.97 -20.52
CA LYS A 499 -27.53 11.83 -19.15
C LYS A 499 -27.75 13.08 -18.30
N LEU A 500 -27.73 14.27 -18.91
CA LEU A 500 -27.75 15.56 -18.19
C LEU A 500 -29.05 15.78 -17.40
N PRO A 501 -30.27 15.52 -17.94
CA PRO A 501 -31.50 15.62 -17.16
C PRO A 501 -31.57 14.60 -16.01
N VAL A 502 -31.09 13.38 -16.23
CA VAL A 502 -31.05 12.32 -15.21
C VAL A 502 -30.12 12.73 -14.07
N PHE A 503 -28.94 13.24 -14.39
CA PHE A 503 -27.99 13.76 -13.40
C PHE A 503 -28.57 14.91 -12.58
N ARG A 504 -29.20 15.90 -13.25
CA ARG A 504 -29.83 17.04 -12.56
C ARG A 504 -30.88 16.58 -11.56
N LYS A 505 -31.73 15.62 -11.94
CA LYS A 505 -32.74 15.04 -11.03
C LYS A 505 -32.11 14.33 -9.85
N HIS A 506 -31.00 13.60 -10.06
CA HIS A 506 -30.31 12.91 -8.98
C HIS A 506 -29.64 13.91 -8.02
N LEU A 507 -28.98 14.95 -8.51
CA LEU A 507 -28.38 16.01 -7.69
C LEU A 507 -29.40 16.78 -6.84
N GLN A 508 -30.61 17.01 -7.35
CA GLN A 508 -31.67 17.65 -6.58
C GLN A 508 -32.03 16.88 -5.30
N ALA A 509 -31.91 15.55 -5.32
CA ALA A 509 -32.16 14.71 -4.16
C ALA A 509 -30.89 14.48 -3.32
N ASN A 510 -29.72 14.47 -3.95
CA ASN A 510 -28.46 14.07 -3.34
C ASN A 510 -27.34 15.07 -3.68
N PRO A 511 -27.37 16.32 -3.19
CA PRO A 511 -26.34 17.31 -3.53
C PRO A 511 -24.95 16.96 -2.96
N HIS A 512 -24.91 16.22 -1.85
CA HIS A 512 -23.69 15.79 -1.15
C HIS A 512 -22.75 14.91 -2.01
N ILE A 513 -23.22 14.33 -3.12
CA ILE A 513 -22.36 13.53 -4.02
C ILE A 513 -21.27 14.36 -4.72
N LEU A 514 -21.34 15.70 -4.62
CA LEU A 514 -20.35 16.64 -5.14
C LEU A 514 -19.28 16.99 -4.09
N GLU A 515 -19.42 16.55 -2.85
CA GLU A 515 -18.35 16.69 -1.85
C GLU A 515 -17.27 15.63 -2.12
N ASN A 516 -15.99 16.01 -2.06
CA ASN A 516 -14.85 15.13 -2.36
C ASN A 516 -15.03 14.27 -3.64
N ALA A 517 -15.51 14.91 -4.71
CA ALA A 517 -16.01 14.22 -5.89
C ALA A 517 -15.08 14.36 -7.10
N ILE A 518 -14.89 13.26 -7.86
CA ILE A 518 -14.28 13.31 -9.19
C ILE A 518 -15.30 12.96 -10.26
N ILE A 519 -15.51 13.86 -11.21
CA ILE A 519 -16.43 13.69 -12.34
C ILE A 519 -15.64 13.42 -13.62
N PHE A 520 -15.82 12.23 -14.19
CA PHE A 520 -15.18 11.81 -15.43
C PHE A 520 -16.08 12.04 -16.65
N VAL A 521 -15.73 13.02 -17.49
CA VAL A 521 -16.45 13.37 -18.72
C VAL A 521 -15.70 12.92 -19.99
N ALA A 522 -16.38 12.92 -21.13
CA ALA A 522 -15.79 12.47 -22.39
C ALA A 522 -14.85 13.49 -23.04
N SER A 523 -15.17 14.78 -22.89
CA SER A 523 -14.49 15.89 -23.56
C SER A 523 -14.66 17.18 -22.76
N LYS A 524 -13.83 18.19 -23.08
CA LYS A 524 -13.94 19.53 -22.50
C LYS A 524 -15.30 20.18 -22.78
N ASP A 525 -15.81 20.02 -24.01
CA ASP A 525 -17.11 20.55 -24.42
C ASP A 525 -18.27 19.92 -23.65
N TYR A 526 -18.22 18.60 -23.43
CA TYR A 526 -19.21 17.93 -22.59
C TYR A 526 -19.06 18.34 -21.11
N GLY A 527 -17.82 18.50 -20.65
CA GLY A 527 -17.50 19.04 -19.33
C GLY A 527 -18.15 20.41 -19.08
N HIS A 528 -18.14 21.32 -20.05
CA HIS A 528 -18.83 22.62 -19.93
C HIS A 528 -20.34 22.47 -19.70
N LYS A 529 -20.99 21.44 -20.26
CA LYS A 529 -22.42 21.17 -20.05
C LYS A 529 -22.68 20.68 -18.63
N VAL A 530 -21.83 19.80 -18.11
CA VAL A 530 -21.91 19.28 -16.74
C VAL A 530 -21.62 20.40 -15.72
N GLN A 531 -20.64 21.27 -16.01
CA GLN A 531 -20.33 22.44 -15.16
C GLN A 531 -21.53 23.34 -14.92
N LYS A 532 -22.34 23.60 -15.96
CA LYS A 532 -23.58 24.38 -15.83
C LYS A 532 -24.61 23.75 -14.90
N ILE A 533 -24.51 22.46 -14.59
CA ILE A 533 -25.40 21.77 -13.65
C ILE A 533 -24.83 21.86 -12.25
N ILE A 534 -23.54 21.57 -12.06
CA ILE A 534 -22.90 21.55 -10.74
C ILE A 534 -22.71 22.95 -10.14
N PHE A 535 -22.60 23.99 -10.97
CA PHE A 535 -22.50 25.39 -10.54
C PHE A 535 -23.71 25.84 -9.70
N ASP A 536 -24.86 25.17 -9.83
CA ASP A 536 -26.03 25.47 -9.00
C ASP A 536 -25.93 24.90 -7.57
N TYR A 537 -24.90 24.08 -7.26
CA TYR A 537 -24.77 23.32 -6.02
C TYR A 537 -23.43 23.53 -5.30
N VAL A 538 -22.33 23.72 -6.03
CA VAL A 538 -20.99 23.92 -5.47
C VAL A 538 -20.29 25.09 -6.16
N ASP A 539 -19.65 25.94 -5.37
CA ASP A 539 -18.91 27.11 -5.85
C ASP A 539 -17.40 26.82 -6.00
N ASP A 540 -16.92 25.75 -5.38
CA ASP A 540 -15.51 25.37 -5.20
C ASP A 540 -15.15 24.12 -6.02
N PHE A 541 -15.53 24.12 -7.31
CA PHE A 541 -15.11 23.09 -8.27
C PHE A 541 -14.07 23.61 -9.26
N HIS A 542 -13.25 22.70 -9.80
CA HIS A 542 -12.32 23.03 -10.87
C HIS A 542 -12.28 21.95 -11.97
N THR A 543 -11.80 22.32 -13.15
CA THR A 543 -11.53 21.39 -14.25
C THR A 543 -10.06 21.01 -14.34
N TYR A 544 -9.79 19.77 -14.79
CA TYR A 544 -8.46 19.30 -15.17
C TYR A 544 -8.52 18.46 -16.46
N TYR A 545 -8.03 19.02 -17.57
CA TYR A 545 -7.99 18.43 -18.90
C TYR A 545 -6.54 18.19 -19.39
N GLY A 546 -5.56 18.25 -18.48
CA GLY A 546 -4.14 17.98 -18.72
C GLY A 546 -3.36 19.05 -19.50
N GLU A 547 -3.97 20.20 -19.76
CA GLU A 547 -3.26 21.46 -20.07
C GLU A 547 -3.38 22.45 -18.90
N ASP A 548 -4.17 22.08 -17.89
CA ASP A 548 -4.45 22.88 -16.71
C ASP A 548 -3.35 22.68 -15.66
N ASP A 549 -3.16 23.68 -14.80
CA ASP A 549 -2.12 23.69 -13.77
C ASP A 549 -2.27 22.53 -12.77
N GLU A 550 -1.19 21.77 -12.55
CA GLU A 550 -1.12 20.66 -11.60
C GLU A 550 -1.42 21.10 -10.17
N SER A 551 -1.19 22.38 -9.84
CA SER A 551 -1.52 22.96 -8.52
C SER A 551 -2.99 22.77 -8.13
N LYS A 552 -3.89 22.57 -9.09
CA LYS A 552 -5.31 22.29 -8.86
C LYS A 552 -5.59 20.89 -8.33
N LEU A 553 -4.71 19.94 -8.62
CA LEU A 553 -4.80 18.59 -8.07
C LEU A 553 -4.36 18.60 -6.60
N ASP A 554 -3.35 19.40 -6.25
CA ASP A 554 -2.92 19.61 -4.87
C ASP A 554 -3.99 20.34 -4.05
N GLU A 555 -4.64 21.35 -4.64
CA GLU A 555 -5.75 22.09 -4.02
C GLU A 555 -6.93 21.13 -3.71
N PHE A 556 -7.27 20.23 -4.63
CA PHE A 556 -8.28 19.19 -4.39
C PHE A 556 -7.82 18.18 -3.34
N SER A 557 -6.56 17.73 -3.40
CA SER A 557 -6.00 16.76 -2.45
C SER A 557 -5.98 17.28 -1.01
N SER A 558 -5.70 18.57 -0.83
CA SER A 558 -5.69 19.25 0.47
C SER A 558 -7.08 19.67 0.97
N GLY A 559 -8.15 19.41 0.20
CA GLY A 559 -9.53 19.74 0.57
C GLY A 559 -9.95 21.18 0.29
N GLY A 560 -9.19 21.92 -0.52
CA GLY A 560 -9.54 23.27 -0.98
C GLY A 560 -10.59 23.30 -2.10
N LEU A 561 -10.89 22.15 -2.72
CA LEU A 561 -11.93 21.99 -3.73
C LEU A 561 -12.84 20.81 -3.36
N SER A 562 -14.15 21.00 -3.45
CA SER A 562 -15.14 19.93 -3.26
C SER A 562 -15.22 18.98 -4.45
N THR A 563 -15.12 19.49 -5.68
CA THR A 563 -15.31 18.73 -6.91
C THR A 563 -14.20 18.98 -7.93
N LEU A 564 -13.67 17.90 -8.51
CA LEU A 564 -12.78 17.94 -9.66
C LEU A 564 -13.44 17.31 -10.89
N LEU A 565 -13.54 18.07 -11.98
CA LEU A 565 -14.08 17.58 -13.26
C LEU A 565 -12.97 17.35 -14.28
N THR A 566 -12.88 16.14 -14.82
CA THR A 566 -11.78 15.75 -15.72
C THR A 566 -12.24 14.92 -16.92
N SER A 567 -11.57 15.08 -18.06
CA SER A 567 -11.76 14.20 -19.24
C SER A 567 -10.59 13.24 -19.47
N LYS A 568 -9.47 13.45 -18.78
CA LYS A 568 -8.27 12.60 -18.86
C LYS A 568 -8.20 11.68 -17.65
N ALA A 569 -7.35 10.67 -17.75
CA ALA A 569 -6.88 10.03 -16.53
C ALA A 569 -6.14 11.09 -15.72
N ILE A 570 -6.57 11.35 -14.49
CA ILE A 570 -5.75 12.05 -13.51
C ILE A 570 -4.51 11.18 -13.31
N SER A 571 -3.31 11.76 -13.30
CA SER A 571 -2.06 11.02 -13.26
C SER A 571 -2.03 10.05 -12.07
N GLU A 572 -1.78 8.77 -12.35
CA GLU A 572 -2.09 7.64 -11.45
C GLU A 572 -1.48 7.74 -10.05
N GLY A 573 -0.36 8.47 -9.88
CA GLY A 573 0.26 8.65 -8.57
C GLY A 573 -0.13 9.90 -7.77
N ILE A 574 -1.17 10.66 -8.14
CA ILE A 574 -1.73 11.66 -7.21
C ILE A 574 -2.51 10.93 -6.12
N ASP A 575 -1.97 10.91 -4.90
CA ASP A 575 -2.51 10.22 -3.73
C ASP A 575 -3.62 11.02 -3.03
N ILE A 576 -4.84 10.92 -3.56
CA ILE A 576 -6.01 11.60 -3.01
C ILE A 576 -6.81 10.59 -2.19
N LYS A 577 -6.53 10.52 -0.87
CA LYS A 577 -7.27 9.63 0.05
C LYS A 577 -8.65 10.16 0.41
N SER A 578 -8.88 11.46 0.27
CA SER A 578 -10.14 12.13 0.60
C SER A 578 -11.28 11.85 -0.38
N VAL A 579 -11.02 11.35 -1.60
CA VAL A 579 -12.09 11.17 -2.61
C VAL A 579 -13.13 10.17 -2.12
N GLU A 580 -14.38 10.60 -2.02
CA GLU A 580 -15.50 9.74 -1.61
C GLU A 580 -16.39 9.39 -2.80
N ASN A 581 -16.57 10.31 -3.75
CA ASN A 581 -17.55 10.18 -4.82
C ASN A 581 -16.87 10.12 -6.19
N ILE A 582 -17.20 9.10 -6.99
CA ILE A 582 -16.77 8.98 -8.39
C ILE A 582 -18.00 9.01 -9.29
N ILE A 583 -18.06 9.97 -10.21
CA ILE A 583 -19.17 10.13 -11.14
C ILE A 583 -18.69 9.86 -12.57
N LEU A 584 -19.17 8.76 -13.16
CA LEU A 584 -18.74 8.25 -14.46
C LEU A 584 -19.71 8.67 -15.59
N PHE A 585 -19.62 9.90 -16.09
CA PHE A 585 -20.33 10.30 -17.31
C PHE A 585 -19.80 9.58 -18.56
N SER A 586 -18.49 9.34 -18.59
CA SER A 586 -17.80 8.62 -19.65
C SER A 586 -17.10 7.41 -19.05
N ALA A 587 -17.72 6.23 -19.16
CA ALA A 587 -17.06 4.99 -18.80
C ALA A 587 -16.13 4.53 -19.94
N PRO A 588 -14.86 4.18 -19.64
CA PRO A 588 -13.98 3.49 -20.57
C PRO A 588 -14.55 2.10 -20.93
N ARG A 589 -14.15 1.57 -22.08
CA ARG A 589 -14.46 0.18 -22.45
C ARG A 589 -13.64 -0.80 -21.61
N SER A 590 -12.36 -0.48 -21.38
CA SER A 590 -11.49 -1.34 -20.60
C SER A 590 -11.96 -1.33 -19.14
N LYS A 591 -12.15 -2.54 -18.61
CA LYS A 591 -12.32 -2.77 -17.18
C LYS A 591 -11.18 -2.08 -16.42
N GLY A 592 -9.96 -2.15 -16.95
CA GLY A 592 -8.77 -1.54 -16.37
C GLY A 592 -8.82 -0.06 -16.12
N THR A 593 -9.18 0.75 -17.12
CA THR A 593 -9.27 2.20 -16.91
C THR A 593 -10.41 2.54 -15.94
N THR A 594 -11.46 1.72 -15.87
CA THR A 594 -12.51 1.88 -14.84
C THR A 594 -11.98 1.54 -13.45
N THR A 595 -11.28 0.41 -13.30
CA THR A 595 -10.58 -0.02 -12.07
C THR A 595 -9.65 1.08 -11.55
N GLN A 596 -8.82 1.67 -12.41
CA GLN A 596 -7.90 2.74 -12.04
C GLN A 596 -8.64 3.99 -11.53
N ARG A 597 -9.75 4.36 -12.17
CA ARG A 597 -10.57 5.52 -11.78
C ARG A 597 -11.26 5.32 -10.44
N ILE A 598 -11.93 4.18 -10.25
CA ILE A 598 -12.65 3.90 -9.00
C ILE A 598 -11.68 3.63 -7.85
N GLY A 599 -10.54 2.99 -8.11
CA GLY A 599 -9.53 2.67 -7.10
C GLY A 599 -8.91 3.88 -6.40
N ARG A 600 -9.12 5.10 -6.92
CA ARG A 600 -8.82 6.35 -6.19
C ARG A 600 -9.74 6.56 -4.99
N ALA A 601 -11.06 6.42 -5.17
CA ALA A 601 -12.02 6.58 -4.08
C ALA A 601 -12.00 5.40 -3.11
N LEU A 602 -11.62 4.21 -3.58
CA LEU A 602 -11.52 3.02 -2.75
C LEU A 602 -10.34 3.06 -1.76
N ARG A 603 -9.44 4.06 -1.81
CA ARG A 603 -8.39 4.21 -0.81
C ARG A 603 -9.00 4.53 0.56
N LYS A 604 -8.50 3.87 1.60
CA LYS A 604 -8.85 4.20 2.99
C LYS A 604 -8.33 5.59 3.35
N ASP A 605 -9.12 6.32 4.11
CA ASP A 605 -8.74 7.61 4.69
C ASP A 605 -8.52 7.43 6.20
N PRO A 606 -7.28 7.61 6.71
CA PRO A 606 -7.02 7.52 8.15
C PRO A 606 -7.85 8.50 8.99
N SER A 607 -8.23 9.65 8.41
CA SER A 607 -9.06 10.65 9.08
C SER A 607 -10.56 10.30 9.07
N ASN A 608 -10.99 9.42 8.15
CA ASN A 608 -12.34 8.88 8.07
C ASN A 608 -12.32 7.34 7.92
N PRO A 609 -12.10 6.58 9.02
CA PRO A 609 -12.01 5.11 8.97
C PRO A 609 -13.30 4.42 8.48
N THR A 610 -14.45 5.08 8.64
CA THR A 610 -15.77 4.62 8.21
C THR A 610 -16.12 5.00 6.77
N LYS A 611 -15.21 5.69 6.07
CA LYS A 611 -15.38 6.12 4.68
C LYS A 611 -15.85 4.94 3.84
N LYS A 612 -16.93 5.14 3.09
CA LYS A 612 -17.41 4.23 2.06
C LYS A 612 -17.49 5.01 0.75
N ALA A 613 -16.91 4.49 -0.32
CA ALA A 613 -16.91 5.21 -1.59
C ALA A 613 -18.28 5.10 -2.27
N ASN A 614 -18.63 6.09 -3.10
CA ASN A 614 -19.84 6.07 -3.91
C ASN A 614 -19.46 6.14 -5.39
N ILE A 615 -19.90 5.14 -6.15
CA ILE A 615 -19.69 5.07 -7.59
C ILE A 615 -21.03 5.33 -8.29
N LEU A 616 -21.18 6.53 -8.83
CA LEU A 616 -22.32 6.93 -9.64
C LEU A 616 -21.99 6.76 -11.11
N ASP A 617 -22.87 6.12 -11.86
CA ASP A 617 -22.56 5.69 -13.21
C ASP A 617 -23.77 5.76 -14.13
N PHE A 618 -23.57 6.07 -15.42
CA PHE A 618 -24.65 6.15 -16.40
C PHE A 618 -24.68 4.91 -17.29
N VAL A 619 -25.86 4.30 -17.36
CA VAL A 619 -26.10 3.05 -18.08
C VAL A 619 -27.34 3.17 -18.96
N VAL A 620 -27.27 2.60 -20.16
CA VAL A 620 -28.43 2.57 -21.06
C VAL A 620 -29.43 1.56 -20.54
N GLY A 621 -30.66 1.99 -20.21
CA GLY A 621 -31.69 1.14 -19.60
C GLY A 621 -32.02 -0.07 -20.47
N SER A 622 -32.25 0.16 -21.76
CA SER A 622 -32.52 -0.90 -22.75
C SER A 622 -31.41 -1.95 -22.87
N ASP A 623 -30.16 -1.61 -22.56
CA ASP A 623 -29.04 -2.56 -22.63
C ASP A 623 -29.01 -3.48 -21.40
N ILE A 624 -29.41 -2.97 -20.24
CA ILE A 624 -29.47 -3.75 -19.00
C ILE A 624 -30.65 -4.73 -19.05
N ASP A 625 -31.81 -4.25 -19.50
CA ASP A 625 -33.08 -4.97 -19.48
C ASP A 625 -33.17 -6.07 -20.57
N GLN A 626 -32.22 -6.12 -21.50
CA GLN A 626 -32.09 -7.24 -22.45
C GLN A 626 -31.71 -8.51 -21.68
N ASN A 627 -32.68 -9.38 -21.40
CA ASN A 627 -32.41 -10.78 -21.09
C ASN A 627 -31.82 -11.43 -22.34
N LEU A 628 -30.52 -11.75 -22.30
CA LEU A 628 -29.96 -12.76 -23.19
C LEU A 628 -30.52 -14.10 -22.68
N GLU A 629 -31.78 -14.40 -23.02
CA GLU A 629 -32.29 -15.76 -22.88
C GLU A 629 -31.41 -16.68 -23.72
N GLU A 630 -31.15 -17.88 -23.19
CA GLU A 630 -30.41 -18.98 -23.80
C GLU A 630 -31.09 -19.46 -25.11
N ASP A 631 -31.14 -18.63 -26.14
CA ASP A 631 -31.24 -19.14 -27.50
C ASP A 631 -29.94 -19.89 -27.75
N GLY A 632 -30.06 -21.17 -28.09
CA GLY A 632 -28.96 -22.16 -28.14
C GLY A 632 -27.87 -21.93 -29.19
N SER A 633 -27.47 -20.68 -29.43
CA SER A 633 -26.19 -20.30 -30.04
C SER A 633 -25.03 -20.45 -29.06
N ASN A 634 -23.85 -20.73 -29.60
CA ASN A 634 -22.62 -21.01 -28.84
C ASN A 634 -22.34 -19.95 -27.75
N ALA A 635 -21.89 -20.39 -26.58
CA ALA A 635 -21.52 -19.50 -25.46
C ALA A 635 -20.50 -18.41 -25.85
N GLU A 636 -19.61 -18.70 -26.82
CA GLU A 636 -18.65 -17.74 -27.37
C GLU A 636 -19.32 -16.62 -28.20
N GLU A 637 -20.42 -16.89 -28.92
CA GLU A 637 -21.17 -15.86 -29.67
C GLU A 637 -22.03 -14.98 -28.74
N ASN A 638 -22.44 -15.51 -27.58
CA ASN A 638 -23.25 -14.78 -26.60
C ASN A 638 -22.42 -13.79 -25.75
N GLU A 639 -21.16 -14.11 -25.43
CA GLU A 639 -20.22 -13.13 -24.83
C GLU A 639 -19.92 -11.97 -25.79
N GLU A 640 -19.86 -12.23 -27.10
CA GLU A 640 -19.58 -11.21 -28.12
C GLU A 640 -20.70 -10.19 -28.33
N MET A 641 -21.96 -10.48 -27.95
CA MET A 641 -23.13 -9.58 -28.12
C MET A 641 -23.53 -8.78 -26.88
N THR A 642 -22.85 -8.95 -25.74
CA THR A 642 -23.23 -8.24 -24.51
C THR A 642 -22.84 -6.76 -24.59
N PRO A 643 -23.77 -5.80 -24.42
CA PRO A 643 -23.44 -4.39 -24.46
C PRO A 643 -22.39 -4.00 -23.40
N PRO A 644 -21.41 -3.12 -23.71
CA PRO A 644 -20.36 -2.74 -22.76
C PRO A 644 -20.88 -2.18 -21.42
N ASP A 645 -22.00 -1.46 -21.46
CA ASP A 645 -22.63 -0.92 -20.26
C ASP A 645 -23.21 -2.02 -19.36
N LYS A 646 -23.70 -3.13 -19.94
CA LYS A 646 -24.20 -4.30 -19.19
C LYS A 646 -23.05 -5.03 -18.49
N VAL A 647 -21.97 -5.34 -19.22
CA VAL A 647 -20.78 -5.98 -18.64
C VAL A 647 -20.25 -5.18 -17.44
N ARG A 648 -20.14 -3.86 -17.60
CA ARG A 648 -19.63 -2.97 -16.55
C ARG A 648 -20.61 -2.82 -15.39
N HIS A 649 -21.91 -2.71 -15.67
CA HIS A 649 -22.97 -2.69 -14.66
C HIS A 649 -22.94 -3.96 -13.81
N ASP A 650 -22.90 -5.14 -14.43
CA ASP A 650 -22.93 -6.42 -13.74
C ASP A 650 -21.66 -6.63 -12.91
N TRP A 651 -20.50 -6.23 -13.45
CA TRP A 651 -19.24 -6.25 -12.72
C TRP A 651 -19.26 -5.32 -11.50
N LEU A 652 -19.65 -4.05 -11.64
CA LEU A 652 -19.70 -3.10 -10.52
C LEU A 652 -20.75 -3.49 -9.48
N THR A 653 -21.90 -4.02 -9.92
CA THR A 653 -22.95 -4.53 -9.03
C THR A 653 -22.47 -5.74 -8.23
N THR A 654 -21.72 -6.64 -8.86
CA THR A 654 -21.13 -7.80 -8.15
C THR A 654 -20.04 -7.34 -7.19
N LEU A 655 -19.19 -6.40 -7.60
CA LEU A 655 -18.09 -5.91 -6.80
C LEU A 655 -18.55 -5.07 -5.60
N SER A 656 -19.66 -4.31 -5.72
CA SER A 656 -20.22 -3.52 -4.61
C SER A 656 -20.86 -4.36 -3.51
N GLN A 657 -21.09 -5.65 -3.75
CA GLN A 657 -21.56 -6.60 -2.74
C GLN A 657 -20.41 -7.21 -1.92
N VAL A 658 -19.16 -6.96 -2.30
CA VAL A 658 -17.98 -7.46 -1.59
C VAL A 658 -17.81 -6.66 -0.30
N THR A 659 -17.79 -7.36 0.83
CA THR A 659 -17.55 -6.78 2.16
C THR A 659 -16.18 -7.17 2.69
N GLN A 660 -15.67 -6.40 3.66
CA GLN A 660 -14.48 -6.75 4.42
C GLN A 660 -14.70 -8.08 5.18
N GLN A 661 -13.66 -8.92 5.24
CA GLN A 661 -13.68 -10.25 5.87
C GLN A 661 -12.57 -10.46 6.90
N GLU A 662 -11.44 -9.73 6.79
CA GLU A 662 -10.27 -9.84 7.67
C GLU A 662 -10.04 -8.61 8.55
#